data_AF-A0A2D5WB67-F1
#
_entry.id   AF-A0A2D5WB67-F1
#
_cell.length_a   1.000
_cell.length_b   1.000
_cell.length_c   1.000
_cell.angle_alpha   90.00
_cell.angle_beta   90.00
_cell.angle_gamma   90.00
#
_symmetry.space_group_name_H-M   'P 1'
#
loop_
_entity.id
_entity.type
_entity.pdbx_description
1 polymer ?
#
loop_
_entity_poly.entity_id
_entity_poly.type
_entity_poly.pdbx_seq_one_letter_code
_entity_poly.pdbx_strand_id
1 'polypeptide(L)'
;MTPLFALLLVAASYLTDADLLGTRASISPTPSVAAASEHSAQTSRQSKAGERCTNLPTLPKLPLAFEENCGQAASDFDYIVRGGSFSMGLSPLGAQLQLNGGPQGRATVTMRLVDTSGEARCLPEAPLPGYVNDLRGPSTTDWVPGIATWERVRYYDVWPGIDLLYYGVGGTGNTGGALEYDFIVGVGSDPTAIQLAFEGADNISLAHTGDLVLETGTGNIIQHAPVMYQETNTGTTSVPGAWKLDEGGALSFAVGPYDTTRPLIIDPVIAYTWSLGGGGLDQVHTAALDASGNLYFAGETSSADFPTRPILPPPYQDSFSGGSTDAFLCKLSEDGSEVLFSTFFGGTGSDSIRALALAGDGSLVMAGVTDSSDLPTLSSDPLGTPFQTALAGGTDGFVATLSADGTTLVQATYLGGSEADDLRAVAVDENDVVYVTGNTVSDDFPTQAASQATRAGGQDAIVAALTADLSGLVYATYDGTALEDEARAMILDAAGYAAVTGYHEDAAKGREAFVRRVTTGGAFLTHASFGGQGDDEGNAIALDLDGNLCIAGTTTSTDFPLETPVYYQLWGGSDAFMTCLDPDTSTLLFSSYCGGLGDESGRAIAAHGDMLTILADSDSIAMNLGANEPFYWNQGGQDALLVSIDRSDPALPSIGFATFFGGSATDSAAALAVDDFGTLHLVGNTNSADFPTTDSLFGSPSTDSVFAAQIVTSPLEHGQIVFHDPYYSTPPDATKRIRVDRLQGTEGEATVEYTTVDFIAWHDVHYVPTTGTLTFAEGQSVAYFDVELLPTSDDELDVVLILRLYDATGGAMLSDPWEAELRIHNTPPLDGGQVLACPAGVVASGTWLAPTLDDARALRDNYLMPHPLGRAIVGAYYTTTRPITEHLIANKGARVMARCLLAPALLGLRYPVLSLLLLCLATGIIGWRMTSRNKPVPLRQRSAQTMKVKARRTSK
;
A
#
# COMPACT_ATOMS: atom_id res chain seq x y z
N MET A 1 22.49 -58.61 7.45
CA MET A 1 21.49 -59.04 8.47
C MET A 1 21.51 -58.19 9.75
N THR A 2 22.36 -57.18 9.86
CA THR A 2 22.46 -56.25 11.00
C THR A 2 21.58 -54.97 10.96
N PRO A 3 20.96 -54.51 9.84
CA PRO A 3 20.08 -53.33 9.90
C PRO A 3 18.63 -53.66 10.29
N LEU A 4 18.21 -54.94 10.21
CA LEU A 4 16.89 -55.39 10.66
C LEU A 4 16.75 -55.39 12.20
N PHE A 5 17.89 -55.39 12.91
CA PHE A 5 17.95 -55.46 14.37
C PHE A 5 17.76 -54.09 15.04
N ALA A 6 18.13 -53.00 14.36
CA ALA A 6 17.94 -51.63 14.87
C ALA A 6 16.45 -51.22 14.88
N LEU A 7 15.67 -51.70 13.91
CA LEU A 7 14.22 -51.43 13.85
C LEU A 7 13.42 -52.20 14.93
N LEU A 8 13.92 -53.36 15.38
CA LEU A 8 13.28 -54.20 16.40
C LEU A 8 13.55 -53.70 17.84
N LEU A 9 14.63 -52.96 18.07
CA LEU A 9 14.98 -52.38 19.37
C LEU A 9 14.09 -51.18 19.75
N VAL A 10 13.58 -50.43 18.77
CA VAL A 10 12.65 -49.30 19.00
C VAL A 10 11.24 -49.78 19.37
N ALA A 11 10.86 -50.99 18.96
CA ALA A 11 9.58 -51.60 19.35
C ALA A 11 9.58 -52.20 20.77
N ALA A 12 10.74 -52.43 21.38
CA ALA A 12 10.86 -53.06 22.70
C ALA A 12 10.85 -52.07 23.88
N SER A 13 11.01 -50.76 23.65
CA SER A 13 11.02 -49.72 24.69
C SER A 13 9.61 -49.19 25.07
N TYR A 14 8.55 -49.72 24.45
CA TYR A 14 7.16 -49.30 24.71
C TYR A 14 6.34 -50.27 25.58
N LEU A 15 6.97 -51.27 26.22
CA LEU A 15 6.26 -52.30 27.01
C LEU A 15 6.64 -52.42 28.49
N THR A 16 7.37 -51.45 29.07
CA THR A 16 7.65 -51.43 30.52
C THR A 16 7.48 -50.04 31.11
N ASP A 17 6.29 -49.76 31.60
CA ASP A 17 6.02 -49.30 32.99
C ASP A 17 4.66 -48.59 33.07
N ALA A 18 3.63 -49.40 33.28
CA ALA A 18 2.39 -49.00 33.92
C ALA A 18 2.31 -49.78 35.24
N ASP A 19 2.63 -49.11 36.35
CA ASP A 19 1.99 -49.27 37.68
C ASP A 19 2.92 -48.71 38.77
N LEU A 20 2.53 -47.59 39.38
CA LEU A 20 2.62 -47.39 40.83
C LEU A 20 1.79 -46.16 41.24
N LEU A 21 0.52 -46.44 41.57
CA LEU A 21 -0.37 -45.55 42.30
C LEU A 21 0.08 -45.36 43.76
N GLY A 22 0.15 -44.10 44.19
CA GLY A 22 -0.38 -43.65 45.48
C GLY A 22 0.57 -43.53 46.67
N THR A 23 0.76 -42.31 47.18
CA THR A 23 0.49 -41.96 48.60
C THR A 23 0.55 -40.45 48.85
N ARG A 24 -0.39 -39.97 49.67
CA ARG A 24 -0.58 -38.58 50.15
C ARG A 24 0.52 -38.11 51.11
N ALA A 25 0.73 -36.78 51.15
CA ALA A 25 0.54 -35.90 52.33
C ALA A 25 1.69 -34.88 52.58
N SER A 26 1.31 -33.60 52.50
CA SER A 26 1.68 -32.43 53.31
C SER A 26 2.99 -32.41 54.14
N ILE A 27 3.71 -31.27 54.09
CA ILE A 27 3.96 -30.33 55.22
C ILE A 27 5.09 -29.35 54.83
N SER A 28 4.81 -28.04 54.91
CA SER A 28 5.79 -26.95 54.85
C SER A 28 6.67 -26.91 56.11
N PRO A 29 7.80 -26.18 56.08
CA PRO A 29 7.91 -25.09 57.06
C PRO A 29 8.57 -23.81 56.51
N THR A 30 8.00 -22.68 56.95
CA THR A 30 8.59 -21.32 57.06
C THR A 30 9.52 -21.26 58.30
N PRO A 31 9.97 -20.12 58.90
CA PRO A 31 9.97 -18.67 58.56
C PRO A 31 11.29 -17.92 58.95
N SER A 32 11.39 -16.58 58.76
CA SER A 32 11.51 -15.62 59.89
C SER A 32 11.55 -14.14 59.43
N VAL A 33 10.77 -13.33 60.13
CA VAL A 33 10.64 -11.85 60.05
C VAL A 33 11.25 -11.25 61.33
N ALA A 34 11.79 -10.02 61.26
CA ALA A 34 11.87 -9.04 62.36
C ALA A 34 12.21 -7.65 61.78
N ALA A 35 11.72 -6.48 62.24
CA ALA A 35 10.72 -6.11 63.24
C ALA A 35 10.50 -4.57 63.22
N ALA A 36 9.49 -4.11 63.97
CA ALA A 36 9.24 -2.76 64.55
C ALA A 36 8.57 -1.70 63.64
N SER A 37 7.59 -0.90 64.08
CA SER A 37 6.82 -0.77 65.34
C SER A 37 5.58 0.11 65.13
N GLU A 38 4.60 -0.06 66.00
CA GLU A 38 3.25 0.54 66.08
C GLU A 38 3.18 2.07 66.26
N HIS A 39 2.17 2.74 65.66
CA HIS A 39 1.19 3.55 66.41
C HIS A 39 -0.02 3.99 65.56
N SER A 40 -1.16 4.06 66.24
CA SER A 40 -2.55 4.17 65.77
C SER A 40 -3.00 5.58 65.36
N ALA A 41 -3.83 5.68 64.32
CA ALA A 41 -5.15 6.35 64.36
C ALA A 41 -5.92 6.15 63.04
N GLN A 42 -7.21 5.83 63.16
CA GLN A 42 -8.16 5.62 62.06
C GLN A 42 -8.44 6.91 61.29
N THR A 43 -8.52 6.86 59.94
CA THR A 43 -9.69 7.31 59.16
C THR A 43 -9.57 6.98 57.66
N SER A 44 -10.68 6.48 57.11
CA SER A 44 -11.14 6.41 55.71
C SER A 44 -10.25 5.82 54.61
N ARG A 45 -10.76 4.72 54.04
CA ARG A 45 -10.34 4.10 52.78
C ARG A 45 -10.56 5.04 51.59
N GLN A 46 -9.52 5.30 50.81
CA GLN A 46 -9.58 5.35 49.35
C GLN A 46 -8.35 4.62 48.82
N SER A 47 -8.58 3.53 48.08
CA SER A 47 -7.55 2.73 47.43
C SER A 47 -6.98 3.50 46.25
N LYS A 48 -5.73 3.98 46.38
CA LYS A 48 -4.85 4.17 45.22
C LYS A 48 -4.49 2.78 44.69
N ALA A 49 -5.15 2.38 43.60
CA ALA A 49 -4.75 1.23 42.81
C ALA A 49 -4.03 1.73 41.55
N GLY A 50 -2.74 1.39 41.45
CA GLY A 50 -2.01 1.24 40.19
C GLY A 50 -1.58 2.53 39.50
N GLU A 51 -0.41 3.05 39.88
CA GLU A 51 0.50 3.65 38.89
C GLU A 51 0.76 2.58 37.82
N ARG A 52 0.08 2.65 36.68
CA ARG A 52 0.49 1.96 35.46
C ARG A 52 1.73 2.70 34.94
N CYS A 53 2.80 1.95 34.63
CA CYS A 53 3.91 2.48 33.84
C CYS A 53 3.35 3.18 32.58
N THR A 54 3.45 4.51 32.51
CA THR A 54 2.97 5.32 31.39
C THR A 54 4.00 5.50 30.28
N ASN A 55 5.13 4.80 30.32
CA ASN A 55 6.15 4.86 29.27
C ASN A 55 6.38 3.47 28.67
N LEU A 56 5.38 2.94 27.98
CA LEU A 56 5.65 1.96 26.93
C LEU A 56 5.98 2.77 25.67
N PRO A 57 7.11 2.55 24.98
CA PRO A 57 7.25 3.03 23.61
C PRO A 57 6.05 2.52 22.81
N THR A 58 5.45 3.36 21.97
CA THR A 58 4.47 2.93 20.97
C THR A 58 5.08 1.76 20.22
N LEU A 59 4.51 0.56 20.41
CA LEU A 59 4.86 -0.58 19.57
C LEU A 59 4.53 -0.16 18.14
N PRO A 60 5.48 -0.23 17.18
CA PRO A 60 5.13 -0.05 15.78
C PRO A 60 3.98 -1.01 15.45
N LYS A 61 2.92 -0.50 14.80
CA LYS A 61 1.85 -1.36 14.28
C LYS A 61 2.54 -2.34 13.32
N LEU A 62 2.31 -3.63 13.57
CA LEU A 62 2.94 -4.67 12.76
C LEU A 62 2.36 -4.62 11.34
N PRO A 63 3.15 -4.93 10.29
CA PRO A 63 2.62 -5.07 8.94
C PRO A 63 1.47 -6.07 8.92
N LEU A 64 0.55 -5.89 7.97
CA LEU A 64 -0.54 -6.83 7.76
C LEU A 64 0.06 -8.22 7.47
N ALA A 65 -0.39 -9.23 8.22
CA ALA A 65 0.22 -10.55 8.19
C ALA A 65 -0.84 -11.63 7.91
N PHE A 66 -0.49 -12.55 7.02
CA PHE A 66 -1.31 -13.71 6.67
C PHE A 66 -0.92 -14.88 7.59
N GLU A 67 -1.82 -15.22 8.52
CA GLU A 67 -1.69 -16.30 9.49
C GLU A 67 -2.18 -17.62 8.90
N GLU A 68 -1.33 -18.66 8.83
CA GLU A 68 -1.77 -20.00 8.42
C GLU A 68 -2.82 -20.56 9.40
N ASN A 69 -3.93 -21.10 8.90
CA ASN A 69 -4.97 -21.66 9.76
C ASN A 69 -4.58 -23.02 10.35
N CYS A 70 -3.98 -22.98 11.53
CA CYS A 70 -3.60 -24.12 12.37
C CYS A 70 -4.73 -24.58 13.32
N GLY A 71 -5.99 -24.20 13.04
CA GLY A 71 -7.16 -24.50 13.88
C GLY A 71 -7.67 -23.33 14.70
N GLN A 72 -7.14 -22.13 14.45
CA GLN A 72 -7.61 -20.91 15.08
C GLN A 72 -8.87 -20.34 14.41
N ALA A 73 -9.17 -20.58 13.14
CA ALA A 73 -10.46 -20.18 12.56
C ALA A 73 -11.30 -21.40 12.13
N ALA A 74 -12.43 -21.12 11.48
CA ALA A 74 -13.22 -22.15 10.82
C ALA A 74 -12.31 -22.95 9.88
N SER A 75 -12.54 -24.26 9.79
CA SER A 75 -11.73 -25.18 8.98
C SER A 75 -11.73 -24.91 7.49
N ASP A 76 -12.63 -24.03 7.04
CA ASP A 76 -12.87 -23.73 5.63
C ASP A 76 -11.91 -22.65 5.12
N PHE A 77 -11.12 -22.02 6.01
CA PHE A 77 -10.10 -21.04 5.66
C PHE A 77 -8.70 -21.66 5.67
N ASP A 78 -7.89 -21.32 4.67
CA ASP A 78 -6.47 -21.66 4.62
C ASP A 78 -5.64 -20.63 5.40
N TYR A 79 -6.00 -19.35 5.28
CA TYR A 79 -5.30 -18.22 5.93
C TYR A 79 -6.25 -17.23 6.58
N ILE A 80 -5.74 -16.51 7.57
CA ILE A 80 -6.46 -15.46 8.28
C ILE A 80 -5.64 -14.18 8.26
N VAL A 81 -6.32 -13.06 8.05
CA VAL A 81 -5.75 -11.73 8.12
C VAL A 81 -6.48 -10.96 9.21
N ARG A 82 -5.74 -10.16 10.00
CA ARG A 82 -6.31 -9.36 11.10
C ARG A 82 -5.84 -7.92 10.99
N GLY A 83 -6.78 -7.02 10.72
CA GLY A 83 -6.58 -5.57 10.80
C GLY A 83 -7.15 -4.98 12.10
N GLY A 84 -6.88 -3.71 12.35
CA GLY A 84 -7.36 -3.01 13.57
C GLY A 84 -8.89 -2.98 13.69
N SER A 85 -9.60 -2.92 12.56
CA SER A 85 -11.06 -2.81 12.45
C SER A 85 -11.74 -4.01 11.80
N PHE A 86 -10.98 -5.01 11.31
CA PHE A 86 -11.52 -6.15 10.56
C PHE A 86 -10.74 -7.45 10.79
N SER A 87 -11.36 -8.57 10.43
CA SER A 87 -10.66 -9.83 10.23
C SER A 87 -11.17 -10.52 8.98
N MET A 88 -10.29 -11.18 8.24
CA MET A 88 -10.64 -11.86 7.00
C MET A 88 -10.16 -13.30 7.01
N GLY A 89 -10.98 -14.23 6.52
CA GLY A 89 -10.60 -15.61 6.23
C GLY A 89 -10.48 -15.83 4.73
N LEU A 90 -9.39 -16.43 4.28
CA LEU A 90 -9.13 -16.74 2.87
C LEU A 90 -9.29 -18.23 2.59
N SER A 91 -9.83 -18.56 1.42
CA SER A 91 -10.03 -19.93 0.97
C SER A 91 -9.92 -20.03 -0.56
N PRO A 92 -9.80 -21.24 -1.12
CA PRO A 92 -9.83 -21.47 -2.57
C PRO A 92 -11.17 -21.08 -3.23
N LEU A 93 -12.22 -20.88 -2.43
CA LEU A 93 -13.56 -20.50 -2.88
C LEU A 93 -13.84 -19.01 -2.69
N GLY A 94 -12.90 -18.24 -2.13
CA GLY A 94 -13.00 -16.81 -1.92
C GLY A 94 -12.63 -16.36 -0.51
N ALA A 95 -13.06 -15.15 -0.16
CA ALA A 95 -12.68 -14.45 1.06
C ALA A 95 -13.91 -14.08 1.89
N GLN A 96 -13.81 -14.22 3.20
CA GLN A 96 -14.85 -13.76 4.13
C GLN A 96 -14.29 -12.64 5.00
N LEU A 97 -14.83 -11.43 4.84
CA LEU A 97 -14.49 -10.25 5.60
C LEU A 97 -15.50 -10.05 6.74
N GLN A 98 -15.00 -9.87 7.95
CA GLN A 98 -15.77 -9.52 9.12
C GLN A 98 -15.33 -8.16 9.64
N LEU A 99 -16.26 -7.20 9.65
CA LEU A 99 -16.03 -5.85 10.15
C LEU A 99 -16.41 -5.79 11.64
N ASN A 100 -15.49 -5.26 12.45
CA ASN A 100 -15.70 -5.04 13.87
C ASN A 100 -16.23 -3.61 14.10
N GLY A 101 -17.52 -3.40 13.87
CA GLY A 101 -18.16 -2.12 14.21
C GLY A 101 -18.24 -1.94 15.72
N GLY A 102 -18.02 -0.71 16.19
CA GLY A 102 -18.16 -0.31 17.61
C GLY A 102 -19.61 -0.46 18.11
N PRO A 103 -20.26 0.59 18.64
CA PRO A 103 -21.64 0.49 19.16
C PRO A 103 -22.69 0.01 18.12
N GLN A 104 -22.36 0.02 16.83
CA GLN A 104 -23.28 -0.23 15.72
C GLN A 104 -23.43 -1.71 15.30
N GLY A 105 -22.61 -2.64 15.82
CA GLY A 105 -22.73 -4.09 15.56
C GLY A 105 -21.66 -4.68 14.65
N ARG A 106 -21.83 -5.94 14.23
CA ARG A 106 -20.91 -6.67 13.34
C ARG A 106 -21.55 -6.90 11.97
N ALA A 107 -20.83 -6.62 10.89
CA ALA A 107 -21.18 -7.06 9.54
C ALA A 107 -20.21 -8.16 9.07
N THR A 108 -20.69 -9.03 8.18
CA THR A 108 -19.87 -10.06 7.55
C THR A 108 -20.24 -10.12 6.09
N VAL A 109 -19.26 -9.87 5.23
CA VAL A 109 -19.39 -9.92 3.78
C VAL A 109 -18.49 -11.04 3.27
N THR A 110 -19.02 -11.90 2.39
CA THR A 110 -18.29 -13.01 1.80
C THR A 110 -18.19 -12.79 0.30
N MET A 111 -16.97 -12.65 -0.20
CA MET A 111 -16.64 -12.73 -1.62
C MET A 111 -16.50 -14.19 -2.01
N ARG A 112 -17.33 -14.65 -2.94
CA ARG A 112 -17.32 -16.01 -3.49
C ARG A 112 -16.77 -15.98 -4.91
N LEU A 113 -15.77 -16.81 -5.17
CA LEU A 113 -15.23 -17.06 -6.51
C LEU A 113 -16.15 -18.08 -7.19
N VAL A 114 -16.76 -17.71 -8.31
CA VAL A 114 -17.78 -18.50 -9.02
C VAL A 114 -17.12 -19.32 -10.13
N ASP A 115 -17.59 -20.55 -10.32
CA ASP A 115 -17.13 -21.47 -11.37
C ASP A 115 -15.60 -21.71 -11.38
N THR A 116 -15.00 -21.78 -10.19
CA THR A 116 -13.57 -22.07 -10.03
C THR A 116 -13.21 -23.49 -10.47
N SER A 117 -11.92 -23.73 -10.71
CA SER A 117 -11.36 -25.04 -11.05
C SER A 117 -11.61 -26.11 -9.98
N GLY A 118 -11.90 -25.70 -8.74
CA GLY A 118 -12.10 -26.58 -7.58
C GLY A 118 -10.83 -27.26 -7.06
N GLU A 119 -9.68 -27.01 -7.68
CA GLU A 119 -8.36 -27.56 -7.32
C GLU A 119 -7.30 -26.46 -7.11
N ALA A 120 -7.73 -25.21 -6.90
CA ALA A 120 -6.82 -24.08 -6.75
C ALA A 120 -5.79 -24.36 -5.64
N ARG A 121 -4.51 -24.22 -6.00
CA ARG A 121 -3.40 -24.52 -5.09
C ARG A 121 -3.01 -23.23 -4.37
N CYS A 122 -3.20 -23.20 -3.06
CA CYS A 122 -2.74 -22.10 -2.22
C CYS A 122 -1.24 -22.26 -1.89
N LEU A 123 -0.44 -21.23 -2.11
CA LEU A 123 0.93 -21.12 -1.62
C LEU A 123 1.12 -19.76 -0.94
N PRO A 124 1.62 -19.72 0.29
CA PRO A 124 2.08 -18.48 0.88
C PRO A 124 3.45 -18.09 0.30
N GLU A 125 3.73 -16.81 0.19
CA GLU A 125 5.01 -16.27 -0.31
C GLU A 125 5.51 -15.20 0.69
N ALA A 126 6.82 -14.94 0.68
CA ALA A 126 7.46 -13.97 1.60
C ALA A 126 7.15 -14.21 3.10
N PRO A 127 7.79 -15.21 3.74
CA PRO A 127 7.57 -15.48 5.17
C PRO A 127 8.07 -14.33 6.02
N LEU A 128 7.22 -13.86 6.94
CA LEU A 128 7.56 -12.81 7.88
C LEU A 128 8.32 -13.40 9.09
N PRO A 129 9.25 -12.65 9.72
CA PRO A 129 10.06 -13.12 10.84
C PRO A 129 9.26 -13.34 12.14
N GLY A 130 8.04 -12.81 12.21
CA GLY A 130 7.14 -12.94 13.36
C GLY A 130 6.42 -14.30 13.44
N TYR A 131 5.88 -14.59 14.62
CA TYR A 131 4.95 -15.69 14.84
C TYR A 131 3.75 -15.22 15.66
N VAL A 132 2.56 -15.72 15.34
CA VAL A 132 1.34 -15.47 16.12
C VAL A 132 1.13 -16.61 17.11
N ASN A 133 0.75 -16.26 18.35
CA ASN A 133 0.37 -17.23 19.37
C ASN A 133 -1.09 -16.98 19.74
N ASP A 134 -2.00 -17.90 19.38
CA ASP A 134 -3.41 -17.79 19.71
C ASP A 134 -3.75 -18.60 20.97
N LEU A 135 -3.95 -17.91 22.09
CA LEU A 135 -4.10 -18.52 23.41
C LEU A 135 -5.52 -18.29 23.95
N ARG A 136 -6.45 -19.19 23.61
CA ARG A 136 -7.87 -19.04 23.98
C ARG A 136 -8.21 -19.73 25.29
N GLY A 137 -8.79 -18.97 26.21
CA GLY A 137 -9.32 -19.50 27.46
C GLY A 137 -8.26 -20.07 28.41
N PRO A 138 -8.71 -20.63 29.56
CA PRO A 138 -7.80 -21.10 30.61
C PRO A 138 -7.21 -22.49 30.34
N SER A 139 -7.61 -23.18 29.26
CA SER A 139 -7.14 -24.53 28.92
C SER A 139 -6.06 -24.47 27.84
N THR A 140 -4.93 -25.11 28.10
CA THR A 140 -3.82 -25.21 27.11
C THR A 140 -4.15 -26.08 25.91
N THR A 141 -5.31 -26.74 25.88
CA THR A 141 -5.79 -27.52 24.73
C THR A 141 -6.30 -26.65 23.58
N ASP A 142 -6.67 -25.41 23.89
CA ASP A 142 -7.25 -24.47 22.94
C ASP A 142 -6.20 -23.42 22.51
N TRP A 143 -4.94 -23.66 22.86
CA TRP A 143 -3.80 -22.81 22.55
C TRP A 143 -3.12 -23.31 21.28
N VAL A 144 -2.93 -22.40 20.32
CA VAL A 144 -2.21 -22.63 19.06
C VAL A 144 -1.02 -21.66 19.01
N PRO A 145 0.12 -22.03 19.63
CA PRO A 145 1.32 -21.21 19.60
C PRO A 145 2.12 -21.41 18.30
N GLY A 146 2.90 -20.39 17.91
CA GLY A 146 3.90 -20.49 16.84
C GLY A 146 3.33 -20.54 15.42
N ILE A 147 2.20 -19.90 15.17
CA ILE A 147 1.60 -19.77 13.84
C ILE A 147 2.53 -18.91 12.98
N ALA A 148 2.97 -19.46 11.84
CA ALA A 148 3.80 -18.74 10.88
C ALA A 148 2.98 -17.62 10.20
N THR A 149 3.65 -16.50 9.93
CA THR A 149 3.06 -15.36 9.24
C THR A 149 3.74 -15.11 7.91
N TRP A 150 2.99 -14.62 6.94
CA TRP A 150 3.43 -14.38 5.56
C TRP A 150 2.98 -13.01 5.10
N GLU A 151 3.70 -12.43 4.15
CA GLU A 151 3.40 -11.11 3.58
C GLU A 151 2.34 -11.20 2.48
N ARG A 152 2.28 -12.33 1.77
CA ARG A 152 1.32 -12.55 0.68
C ARG A 152 0.91 -14.01 0.55
N VAL A 153 -0.26 -14.24 -0.03
CA VAL A 153 -0.82 -15.58 -0.28
C VAL A 153 -1.37 -15.63 -1.68
N ARG A 154 -0.89 -16.59 -2.48
CA ARG A 154 -1.33 -16.79 -3.86
C ARG A 154 -2.13 -18.08 -4.01
N TYR A 155 -3.27 -17.98 -4.66
CA TYR A 155 -4.04 -19.12 -5.14
C TYR A 155 -3.78 -19.29 -6.64
N TYR A 156 -3.13 -20.38 -7.01
CA TYR A 156 -2.83 -20.71 -8.40
C TYR A 156 -4.00 -21.41 -9.08
N ASP A 157 -4.21 -21.10 -10.36
CA ASP A 157 -5.23 -21.73 -11.21
C ASP A 157 -6.63 -21.72 -10.55
N VAL A 158 -7.02 -20.58 -9.95
CA VAL A 158 -8.38 -20.39 -9.41
C VAL A 158 -9.41 -20.58 -10.52
N TRP A 159 -9.12 -19.98 -11.67
CA TRP A 159 -9.67 -20.38 -12.97
C TRP A 159 -8.54 -20.92 -13.84
N PRO A 160 -8.83 -21.69 -14.90
CA PRO A 160 -7.79 -22.24 -15.76
C PRO A 160 -6.83 -21.15 -16.30
N GLY A 161 -5.58 -21.16 -15.83
CA GLY A 161 -4.54 -20.20 -16.19
C GLY A 161 -4.73 -18.79 -15.60
N ILE A 162 -5.48 -18.65 -14.51
CA ILE A 162 -5.67 -17.38 -13.79
C ILE A 162 -5.39 -17.58 -12.30
N ASP A 163 -4.43 -16.83 -11.78
CA ASP A 163 -4.06 -16.83 -10.37
C ASP A 163 -4.73 -15.65 -9.64
N LEU A 164 -4.88 -15.78 -8.32
CA LEU A 164 -5.34 -14.74 -7.42
C LEU A 164 -4.32 -14.52 -6.31
N LEU A 165 -3.72 -13.35 -6.26
CA LEU A 165 -2.70 -12.98 -5.27
C LEU A 165 -3.30 -12.03 -4.24
N TYR A 166 -3.16 -12.30 -2.95
CA TYR A 166 -3.50 -11.38 -1.87
C TYR A 166 -2.21 -10.90 -1.19
N TYR A 167 -2.10 -9.61 -0.89
CA TYR A 167 -0.93 -9.02 -0.22
C TYR A 167 -1.32 -7.81 0.64
N GLY A 168 -0.39 -7.34 1.48
CA GLY A 168 -0.60 -6.13 2.28
C GLY A 168 0.15 -4.94 1.71
N VAL A 169 -0.44 -3.74 1.78
CA VAL A 169 0.16 -2.46 1.38
C VAL A 169 0.27 -1.51 2.58
N GLY A 170 1.35 -0.73 2.68
CA GLY A 170 1.48 0.36 3.66
C GLY A 170 1.84 -0.03 5.10
N GLY A 171 2.64 -1.09 5.30
CA GLY A 171 2.90 -1.67 6.63
C GLY A 171 4.21 -1.29 7.34
N THR A 172 4.75 -0.07 7.20
CA THR A 172 5.92 0.36 8.01
C THR A 172 5.53 1.42 9.05
N GLY A 173 5.78 1.15 10.33
CA GLY A 173 5.56 2.12 11.41
C GLY A 173 4.23 1.98 12.16
N ASN A 174 3.59 3.10 12.52
CA ASN A 174 2.36 3.13 13.33
C ASN A 174 1.07 2.97 12.48
N THR A 175 1.17 2.51 11.24
CA THR A 175 0.06 2.26 10.31
C THR A 175 -0.25 0.76 10.27
N GLY A 176 -1.53 0.39 10.29
CA GLY A 176 -1.93 -1.00 10.09
C GLY A 176 -2.09 -1.22 8.60
N GLY A 177 -1.36 -2.18 8.00
CA GLY A 177 -1.39 -2.35 6.54
C GLY A 177 -2.79 -2.58 5.96
N ALA A 178 -3.03 -2.04 4.77
CA ALA A 178 -4.21 -2.30 3.94
C ALA A 178 -4.06 -3.64 3.22
N LEU A 179 -5.18 -4.29 2.88
CA LEU A 179 -5.19 -5.56 2.14
C LEU A 179 -5.52 -5.31 0.68
N GLU A 180 -4.70 -5.82 -0.23
CA GLU A 180 -4.92 -5.77 -1.68
C GLU A 180 -4.94 -7.17 -2.30
N TYR A 181 -5.42 -7.24 -3.54
CA TYR A 181 -5.38 -8.48 -4.33
C TYR A 181 -5.41 -8.25 -5.84
N ASP A 182 -4.66 -9.08 -6.58
CA ASP A 182 -4.56 -9.02 -8.04
C ASP A 182 -5.10 -10.31 -8.67
N PHE A 183 -5.73 -10.17 -9.85
CA PHE A 183 -5.91 -11.30 -10.77
C PHE A 183 -4.80 -11.30 -11.82
N ILE A 184 -4.09 -12.42 -11.91
CA ILE A 184 -2.98 -12.59 -12.84
C ILE A 184 -3.45 -13.54 -13.94
N VAL A 185 -3.81 -12.95 -15.08
CA VAL A 185 -4.32 -13.68 -16.24
C VAL A 185 -3.14 -14.14 -17.09
N GLY A 186 -2.89 -15.44 -17.09
CA GLY A 186 -1.79 -16.05 -17.84
C GLY A 186 -1.92 -15.89 -19.36
N VAL A 187 -0.81 -16.12 -20.07
CA VAL A 187 -0.74 -15.99 -21.53
C VAL A 187 -1.80 -16.86 -22.22
N GLY A 188 -2.70 -16.21 -22.97
CA GLY A 188 -3.79 -16.87 -23.69
C GLY A 188 -4.96 -17.36 -22.82
N SER A 189 -4.97 -17.06 -21.53
CA SER A 189 -6.09 -17.33 -20.62
C SER A 189 -7.26 -16.38 -20.88
N ASP A 190 -8.47 -16.79 -20.54
CA ASP A 190 -9.69 -16.02 -20.79
C ASP A 190 -10.10 -15.23 -19.54
N PRO A 191 -9.88 -13.89 -19.48
CA PRO A 191 -10.23 -13.08 -18.32
C PRO A 191 -11.75 -13.04 -18.06
N THR A 192 -12.59 -13.38 -19.05
CA THR A 192 -14.05 -13.42 -18.87
C THR A 192 -14.52 -14.60 -18.01
N ALA A 193 -13.62 -15.55 -17.71
CA ALA A 193 -13.88 -16.63 -16.76
C ALA A 193 -13.97 -16.14 -15.32
N ILE A 194 -13.38 -14.99 -14.99
CA ILE A 194 -13.39 -14.45 -13.63
C ILE A 194 -14.80 -13.96 -13.29
N GLN A 195 -15.42 -14.64 -12.33
CA GLN A 195 -16.72 -14.25 -11.78
C GLN A 195 -16.70 -14.25 -10.25
N LEU A 196 -17.17 -13.15 -9.67
CA LEU A 196 -17.26 -12.94 -8.24
C LEU A 196 -18.73 -12.79 -7.86
N ALA A 197 -19.09 -13.22 -6.66
CA ALA A 197 -20.40 -12.95 -6.07
C ALA A 197 -20.21 -12.54 -4.61
N PHE A 198 -20.96 -11.54 -4.16
CA PHE A 198 -20.88 -11.08 -2.78
C PHE A 198 -22.14 -11.48 -2.00
N GLU A 199 -21.95 -12.01 -0.81
CA GLU A 199 -23.00 -12.39 0.13
C GLU A 199 -22.85 -11.57 1.41
N GLY A 200 -23.97 -11.14 2.01
CA GLY A 200 -23.97 -10.40 3.28
C GLY A 200 -23.95 -8.87 3.15
N ALA A 201 -23.84 -8.34 1.93
CA ALA A 201 -24.16 -6.96 1.62
C ALA A 201 -25.68 -6.77 1.49
N ASP A 202 -26.20 -5.66 2.00
CA ASP A 202 -27.61 -5.26 1.87
C ASP A 202 -27.94 -4.82 0.44
N ASN A 203 -26.97 -4.22 -0.24
CA ASN A 203 -27.03 -3.84 -1.64
C ASN A 203 -25.64 -3.98 -2.30
N ILE A 204 -25.64 -4.31 -3.59
CA ILE A 204 -24.42 -4.38 -4.42
C ILE A 204 -24.69 -3.53 -5.65
N SER A 205 -23.86 -2.53 -5.86
CA SER A 205 -23.97 -1.62 -7.00
C SER A 205 -22.58 -1.28 -7.54
N LEU A 206 -22.55 -0.86 -8.80
CA LEU A 206 -21.39 -0.15 -9.32
C LEU A 206 -21.65 1.34 -9.12
N ALA A 207 -20.74 2.01 -8.43
CA ALA A 207 -20.68 3.46 -8.41
C ALA A 207 -20.33 3.98 -9.81
N HIS A 208 -20.69 5.22 -10.08
CA HIS A 208 -20.44 5.83 -11.38
C HIS A 208 -18.95 6.11 -11.62
N THR A 209 -18.12 6.16 -10.56
CA THR A 209 -16.63 6.10 -10.62
C THR A 209 -16.10 4.83 -11.27
N GLY A 210 -16.95 3.81 -11.44
CA GLY A 210 -16.54 2.47 -11.84
C GLY A 210 -16.16 1.59 -10.65
N ASP A 211 -16.28 2.07 -9.41
CA ASP A 211 -16.03 1.28 -8.19
C ASP A 211 -17.19 0.32 -7.90
N LEU A 212 -16.89 -0.80 -7.25
CA LEU A 212 -17.88 -1.69 -6.66
C LEU A 212 -18.21 -1.25 -5.24
N VAL A 213 -19.49 -0.99 -4.97
CA VAL A 213 -19.99 -0.63 -3.64
C VAL A 213 -20.81 -1.78 -3.06
N LEU A 214 -20.43 -2.22 -1.86
CA LEU A 214 -21.13 -3.21 -1.06
C LEU A 214 -21.69 -2.51 0.17
N GLU A 215 -22.97 -2.18 0.17
CA GLU A 215 -23.62 -1.55 1.31
C GLU A 215 -23.82 -2.59 2.43
N THR A 216 -23.47 -2.23 3.66
CA THR A 216 -23.73 -3.07 4.83
C THR A 216 -24.35 -2.26 5.95
N GLY A 217 -25.10 -2.91 6.84
CA GLY A 217 -25.66 -2.27 8.04
C GLY A 217 -24.63 -1.64 9.00
N THR A 218 -23.32 -1.79 8.77
CA THR A 218 -22.26 -1.12 9.55
C THR A 218 -21.44 -0.10 8.76
N GLY A 219 -21.78 0.15 7.49
CA GLY A 219 -21.03 1.02 6.57
C GLY A 219 -20.81 0.37 5.20
N ASN A 220 -20.32 1.13 4.24
CA ASN A 220 -20.04 0.62 2.89
C ASN A 220 -18.65 -0.04 2.84
N ILE A 221 -18.52 -1.06 2.00
CA ILE A 221 -17.22 -1.61 1.58
C ILE A 221 -17.07 -1.28 0.10
N ILE A 222 -16.01 -0.57 -0.25
CA ILE A 222 -15.75 -0.12 -1.61
C ILE A 222 -14.54 -0.89 -2.15
N GLN A 223 -14.64 -1.39 -3.38
CA GLN A 223 -13.49 -1.86 -4.16
C GLN A 223 -13.39 -0.98 -5.39
N HIS A 224 -12.25 -0.33 -5.62
CA HIS A 224 -12.20 0.64 -6.71
C HIS A 224 -12.22 -0.01 -8.09
N ALA A 225 -12.45 0.82 -9.11
CA ALA A 225 -12.35 0.41 -10.50
C ALA A 225 -10.99 -0.31 -10.74
N PRO A 226 -11.01 -1.47 -11.42
CA PRO A 226 -9.80 -2.23 -11.65
C PRO A 226 -8.90 -1.51 -12.66
N VAL A 227 -7.66 -1.27 -12.27
CA VAL A 227 -6.59 -0.92 -13.20
C VAL A 227 -6.09 -2.22 -13.82
N MET A 228 -6.03 -2.24 -15.15
CA MET A 228 -5.51 -3.40 -15.88
C MET A 228 -4.29 -2.98 -16.68
N TYR A 229 -3.26 -3.82 -16.71
CA TYR A 229 -2.04 -3.49 -17.43
C TYR A 229 -1.28 -4.72 -17.89
N GLN A 230 -0.39 -4.51 -18.86
CA GLN A 230 0.58 -5.50 -19.31
C GLN A 230 2.00 -4.98 -19.14
N GLU A 231 2.89 -5.85 -18.70
CA GLU A 231 4.30 -5.53 -18.61
C GLU A 231 4.97 -5.63 -20.00
N THR A 232 5.68 -4.57 -20.37
CA THR A 232 6.50 -4.49 -21.59
C THR A 232 7.96 -4.25 -21.24
N ASN A 233 8.83 -4.37 -22.26
CA ASN A 233 10.27 -4.13 -22.06
C ASN A 233 10.61 -2.64 -21.82
N THR A 234 9.64 -1.74 -21.99
CA THR A 234 9.78 -0.27 -21.87
C THR A 234 8.89 0.32 -20.78
N GLY A 235 8.27 -0.51 -19.94
CA GLY A 235 7.32 -0.06 -18.89
C GLY A 235 5.99 -0.82 -18.95
N THR A 236 4.99 -0.33 -18.22
CA THR A 236 3.63 -0.87 -18.27
C THR A 236 2.85 -0.26 -19.43
N THR A 237 1.95 -1.05 -20.01
CA THR A 237 0.94 -0.54 -20.94
C THR A 237 -0.42 -0.74 -20.30
N SER A 238 -1.12 0.34 -20.05
CA SER A 238 -2.50 0.31 -19.54
C SER A 238 -3.40 -0.43 -20.52
N VAL A 239 -4.29 -1.26 -19.98
CA VAL A 239 -5.35 -1.96 -20.71
C VAL A 239 -6.68 -1.40 -20.18
N PRO A 240 -7.55 -0.87 -21.05
CA PRO A 240 -8.86 -0.40 -20.61
C PRO A 240 -9.64 -1.51 -19.90
N GLY A 241 -10.17 -1.21 -18.72
CA GLY A 241 -10.78 -2.20 -17.84
C GLY A 241 -11.89 -1.59 -16.98
N ALA A 242 -12.91 -2.37 -16.64
CA ALA A 242 -13.96 -1.95 -15.70
C ALA A 242 -14.63 -3.14 -15.01
N TRP A 243 -15.27 -2.89 -13.87
CA TRP A 243 -16.22 -3.82 -13.28
C TRP A 243 -17.46 -3.97 -14.17
N LYS A 244 -18.04 -5.17 -14.18
CA LYS A 244 -19.29 -5.49 -14.86
C LYS A 244 -20.19 -6.31 -13.95
N LEU A 245 -21.27 -5.69 -13.50
CA LEU A 245 -22.30 -6.30 -12.66
C LEU A 245 -23.47 -6.76 -13.54
N ASP A 246 -23.92 -8.00 -13.37
CA ASP A 246 -25.08 -8.54 -14.09
C ASP A 246 -26.40 -8.41 -13.30
N GLU A 247 -27.54 -8.65 -13.97
CA GLU A 247 -28.88 -8.59 -13.34
C GLU A 247 -29.07 -9.63 -12.20
N GLY A 248 -28.19 -10.64 -12.13
CA GLY A 248 -28.19 -11.68 -11.11
C GLY A 248 -27.31 -11.37 -9.89
N GLY A 249 -26.59 -10.25 -9.90
CA GLY A 249 -25.64 -9.85 -8.85
C GLY A 249 -24.26 -10.52 -8.94
N ALA A 250 -23.94 -11.18 -10.05
CA ALA A 250 -22.59 -11.67 -10.32
C ALA A 250 -21.75 -10.55 -10.95
N LEU A 251 -20.51 -10.44 -10.48
CA LEU A 251 -19.54 -9.45 -10.87
C LEU A 251 -18.47 -10.09 -11.75
N SER A 252 -18.06 -9.40 -12.79
CA SER A 252 -17.05 -9.82 -13.76
C SER A 252 -16.25 -8.60 -14.23
N PHE A 253 -15.28 -8.82 -15.12
CA PHE A 253 -14.50 -7.75 -15.72
C PHE A 253 -14.90 -7.52 -17.18
N ALA A 254 -15.05 -6.24 -17.56
CA ALA A 254 -15.00 -5.82 -18.94
C ALA A 254 -13.54 -5.47 -19.27
N VAL A 255 -12.93 -6.23 -20.18
CA VAL A 255 -11.52 -6.07 -20.55
C VAL A 255 -11.43 -5.59 -22.00
N GLY A 256 -10.70 -4.51 -22.22
CA GLY A 256 -10.41 -3.94 -23.54
C GLY A 256 -9.43 -4.80 -24.35
N PRO A 257 -9.09 -4.38 -25.59
CA PRO A 257 -8.09 -5.07 -26.39
C PRO A 257 -6.72 -5.09 -25.72
N TYR A 258 -6.04 -6.24 -25.70
CA TYR A 258 -4.69 -6.39 -25.13
C TYR A 258 -3.86 -7.43 -25.92
N ASP A 259 -2.54 -7.43 -25.71
CA ASP A 259 -1.62 -8.42 -26.30
C ASP A 259 -1.73 -9.77 -25.57
N THR A 260 -2.53 -10.68 -26.13
CA THR A 260 -2.74 -12.04 -25.57
C THR A 260 -1.47 -12.91 -25.50
N THR A 261 -0.34 -12.46 -26.05
CA THR A 261 0.95 -13.15 -25.91
C THR A 261 1.69 -12.84 -24.61
N ARG A 262 1.13 -11.94 -23.79
CA ARG A 262 1.65 -11.53 -22.49
C ARG A 262 0.60 -11.73 -21.40
N PRO A 263 1.01 -11.88 -20.13
CA PRO A 263 0.08 -11.81 -19.01
C PRO A 263 -0.67 -10.48 -18.97
N LEU A 264 -1.86 -10.50 -18.40
CA LEU A 264 -2.65 -9.32 -18.06
C LEU A 264 -2.82 -9.31 -16.54
N ILE A 265 -2.47 -8.19 -15.91
CA ILE A 265 -2.71 -7.97 -14.49
C ILE A 265 -4.00 -7.15 -14.36
N ILE A 266 -4.88 -7.56 -13.45
CA ILE A 266 -6.09 -6.83 -13.06
C ILE A 266 -5.97 -6.55 -11.58
N ASP A 267 -5.73 -5.29 -11.25
CA ASP A 267 -5.42 -4.75 -9.92
C ASP A 267 -6.47 -3.70 -9.54
N PRO A 268 -7.43 -4.03 -8.66
CA PRO A 268 -8.30 -3.05 -8.04
C PRO A 268 -7.50 -2.15 -7.09
N VAL A 269 -7.13 -0.95 -7.57
CA VAL A 269 -6.38 0.06 -6.79
C VAL A 269 -7.13 0.43 -5.52
N ILE A 270 -6.43 0.71 -4.42
CA ILE A 270 -7.01 1.35 -3.23
C ILE A 270 -6.65 2.85 -3.27
N ALA A 271 -7.64 3.71 -3.40
CA ALA A 271 -7.50 5.15 -3.21
C ALA A 271 -8.27 5.54 -1.95
N TYR A 272 -7.63 6.14 -0.95
CA TYR A 272 -8.43 6.66 0.16
C TYR A 272 -9.18 7.92 -0.27
N THR A 273 -10.39 8.08 0.25
CA THR A 273 -11.18 9.30 0.13
C THR A 273 -11.85 9.59 1.48
N TRP A 274 -11.63 10.78 2.04
CA TRP A 274 -12.33 11.23 3.24
C TRP A 274 -13.18 12.44 2.95
N SER A 275 -14.21 12.62 3.77
CA SER A 275 -14.93 13.89 3.90
C SER A 275 -14.79 14.42 5.32
N LEU A 276 -14.53 15.72 5.44
CA LEU A 276 -14.39 16.47 6.68
C LEU A 276 -15.33 17.68 6.64
N GLY A 277 -16.16 17.84 7.66
CA GLY A 277 -17.05 19.00 7.75
C GLY A 277 -17.89 19.00 9.02
N GLY A 278 -18.63 20.08 9.22
CA GLY A 278 -19.61 20.24 10.29
C GLY A 278 -21.00 20.58 9.76
N GLY A 279 -21.83 21.24 10.58
CA GLY A 279 -23.21 21.57 10.23
C GLY A 279 -23.40 22.76 9.29
N GLY A 280 -22.31 23.43 8.89
CA GLY A 280 -22.28 24.59 8.01
C GLY A 280 -21.49 24.33 6.72
N LEU A 281 -21.25 25.41 5.96
CA LEU A 281 -20.42 25.39 4.76
C LEU A 281 -18.94 25.35 5.10
N ASP A 282 -18.23 24.38 4.54
CA ASP A 282 -16.79 24.17 4.67
C ASP A 282 -16.14 24.14 3.29
N GLN A 283 -15.13 24.98 3.07
CA GLN A 283 -14.43 25.09 1.79
C GLN A 283 -12.93 25.00 1.96
N VAL A 284 -12.28 24.14 1.19
CA VAL A 284 -10.82 24.05 1.07
C VAL A 284 -10.35 24.83 -0.17
N HIS A 285 -9.18 25.46 -0.06
CA HIS A 285 -8.59 26.28 -1.12
C HIS A 285 -7.18 25.86 -1.49
N THR A 286 -6.44 25.24 -0.56
CA THR A 286 -5.02 24.96 -0.74
C THR A 286 -4.62 23.65 -0.07
N ALA A 287 -3.59 23.02 -0.60
CA ALA A 287 -2.93 21.87 -0.01
C ALA A 287 -1.42 21.93 -0.22
N ALA A 288 -0.67 21.32 0.70
CA ALA A 288 0.78 21.16 0.62
C ALA A 288 1.21 19.88 1.34
N LEU A 289 2.38 19.35 0.98
CA LEU A 289 2.96 18.16 1.60
C LEU A 289 4.21 18.55 2.42
N ASP A 290 4.46 17.85 3.52
CA ASP A 290 5.78 17.86 4.15
C ASP A 290 6.69 16.78 3.57
N ALA A 291 7.98 16.83 3.94
CA ALA A 291 8.99 15.85 3.51
C ALA A 291 8.73 14.41 4.03
N SER A 292 7.72 14.21 4.88
CA SER A 292 7.26 12.87 5.30
C SER A 292 5.96 12.46 4.60
N GLY A 293 5.55 13.17 3.55
CA GLY A 293 4.33 12.89 2.78
C GLY A 293 3.03 13.28 3.49
N ASN A 294 3.07 13.93 4.66
CA ASN A 294 1.84 14.32 5.36
C ASN A 294 1.14 15.47 4.62
N LEU A 295 -0.16 15.33 4.41
CA LEU A 295 -0.99 16.30 3.71
C LEU A 295 -1.50 17.40 4.65
N TYR A 296 -1.16 18.64 4.34
CA TYR A 296 -1.76 19.83 4.93
C TYR A 296 -2.79 20.40 3.97
N PHE A 297 -3.93 20.86 4.48
CA PHE A 297 -4.90 21.59 3.69
C PHE A 297 -5.62 22.64 4.53
N ALA A 298 -6.03 23.73 3.88
CA ALA A 298 -6.61 24.88 4.55
C ALA A 298 -7.67 25.57 3.71
N GLY A 299 -8.53 26.33 4.38
CA GLY A 299 -9.60 27.09 3.76
C GLY A 299 -10.45 27.83 4.78
N GLU A 300 -11.76 27.86 4.56
CA GLU A 300 -12.75 28.54 5.39
C GLU A 300 -13.89 27.60 5.81
N THR A 301 -14.47 27.86 6.98
CA THR A 301 -15.57 27.06 7.52
C THR A 301 -16.55 27.98 8.20
N SER A 302 -17.86 27.72 8.08
CA SER A 302 -18.92 28.33 8.90
C SER A 302 -19.43 27.36 9.99
N SER A 303 -18.79 26.19 10.09
CA SER A 303 -19.13 25.12 11.01
C SER A 303 -18.47 25.34 12.37
N ALA A 304 -19.26 25.78 13.36
CA ALA A 304 -18.79 25.87 14.74
C ALA A 304 -18.42 24.50 15.35
N ASP A 305 -18.87 23.41 14.71
CA ASP A 305 -18.56 22.02 15.02
C ASP A 305 -17.59 21.38 14.02
N PHE A 306 -16.86 22.18 13.23
CA PHE A 306 -15.81 21.66 12.34
C PHE A 306 -14.82 20.80 13.15
N PRO A 307 -14.38 19.63 12.66
CA PRO A 307 -13.74 18.66 13.53
C PRO A 307 -12.35 19.11 14.00
N THR A 308 -12.27 19.60 15.24
CA THR A 308 -11.03 19.79 15.99
C THR A 308 -10.85 18.57 16.89
N ARG A 309 -10.07 17.56 16.46
CA ARG A 309 -9.78 16.43 17.36
C ARG A 309 -9.04 16.97 18.59
N PRO A 310 -9.36 16.51 19.82
CA PRO A 310 -8.55 16.82 20.97
C PRO A 310 -7.20 16.13 20.82
N ILE A 311 -6.23 16.88 20.29
CA ILE A 311 -4.83 16.50 20.22
C ILE A 311 -4.13 17.06 21.46
N LEU A 312 -3.12 16.35 21.92
CA LEU A 312 -2.23 16.81 22.97
C LEU A 312 -0.85 17.00 22.34
N PRO A 313 -0.33 18.24 22.29
CA PRO A 313 -0.89 19.51 22.79
C PRO A 313 -2.14 20.01 22.04
N PRO A 314 -2.97 20.88 22.66
CA PRO A 314 -4.16 21.43 22.02
C PRO A 314 -3.79 22.23 20.76
N PRO A 315 -4.70 22.29 19.76
CA PRO A 315 -4.49 23.14 18.59
C PRO A 315 -4.41 24.62 18.98
N TYR A 316 -3.86 25.45 18.09
CA TYR A 316 -3.72 26.89 18.33
C TYR A 316 -5.04 27.57 18.71
N GLN A 317 -6.11 27.27 17.96
CA GLN A 317 -7.46 27.76 18.22
C GLN A 317 -8.45 26.59 18.05
N ASP A 318 -9.16 26.26 19.13
CA ASP A 318 -10.05 25.09 19.20
C ASP A 318 -11.53 25.41 18.97
N SER A 319 -11.86 26.70 18.77
CA SER A 319 -13.22 27.17 18.54
C SER A 319 -13.29 28.25 17.47
N PHE A 320 -14.39 28.20 16.71
CA PHE A 320 -14.86 29.28 15.83
C PHE A 320 -15.00 30.61 16.60
N SER A 321 -14.35 31.66 16.11
CA SER A 321 -14.20 32.96 16.79
C SER A 321 -15.23 34.02 16.35
N GLY A 322 -15.80 33.93 15.16
CA GLY A 322 -16.87 34.87 14.76
C GLY A 322 -17.16 34.94 13.27
N GLY A 323 -17.77 36.04 12.83
CA GLY A 323 -18.06 36.26 11.41
C GLY A 323 -19.04 35.28 10.75
N SER A 324 -18.98 35.24 9.42
CA SER A 324 -19.71 34.27 8.61
C SER A 324 -18.91 32.98 8.42
N THR A 325 -17.58 33.08 8.39
CA THR A 325 -16.63 31.98 8.25
C THR A 325 -15.34 32.29 9.02
N ASP A 326 -14.72 31.28 9.61
CA ASP A 326 -13.36 31.34 10.16
C ASP A 326 -12.45 30.51 9.24
N ALA A 327 -11.15 30.80 9.22
CA ALA A 327 -10.23 29.95 8.51
C ALA A 327 -9.95 28.66 9.31
N PHE A 328 -9.65 27.57 8.61
CA PHE A 328 -9.19 26.33 9.24
C PHE A 328 -7.92 25.81 8.56
N LEU A 329 -7.14 25.04 9.31
CA LEU A 329 -5.96 24.31 8.85
C LEU A 329 -5.99 22.89 9.42
N CYS A 330 -5.84 21.90 8.54
CA CYS A 330 -5.80 20.49 8.88
C CYS A 330 -4.51 19.84 8.38
N LYS A 331 -4.00 18.88 9.15
CA LYS A 331 -2.89 18.00 8.79
C LYS A 331 -3.34 16.54 8.91
N LEU A 332 -3.16 15.80 7.83
CA LEU A 332 -3.36 14.35 7.75
C LEU A 332 -2.02 13.62 7.73
N SER A 333 -2.00 12.35 8.15
CA SER A 333 -0.85 11.49 7.92
C SER A 333 -0.62 11.24 6.43
N GLU A 334 0.54 10.70 6.06
CA GLU A 334 0.90 10.33 4.69
C GLU A 334 -0.12 9.37 4.04
N ASP A 335 -0.48 8.31 4.77
CA ASP A 335 -1.55 7.37 4.41
C ASP A 335 -2.96 7.93 4.71
N GLY A 336 -3.00 9.16 5.23
CA GLY A 336 -4.08 9.94 5.82
C GLY A 336 -5.09 9.26 6.75
N SER A 337 -4.81 8.03 7.19
CA SER A 337 -5.60 7.33 8.21
C SER A 337 -5.70 8.12 9.52
N GLU A 338 -4.71 8.98 9.75
CA GLU A 338 -4.46 9.92 10.83
C GLU A 338 -4.91 11.38 10.61
N VAL A 339 -5.89 11.96 11.32
CA VAL A 339 -5.84 13.44 11.49
C VAL A 339 -4.81 13.77 12.56
N LEU A 340 -3.67 14.31 12.13
CA LEU A 340 -2.56 14.70 13.00
C LEU A 340 -2.89 15.98 13.74
N PHE A 341 -3.41 17.01 13.05
CA PHE A 341 -4.08 18.13 13.70
C PHE A 341 -5.12 18.87 12.87
N SER A 342 -5.98 19.62 13.56
CA SER A 342 -6.94 20.54 12.96
C SER A 342 -7.14 21.73 13.91
N THR A 343 -7.04 22.95 13.39
CA THR A 343 -7.16 24.20 14.13
C THR A 343 -7.95 25.22 13.33
N PHE A 344 -8.67 26.10 14.04
CA PHE A 344 -9.16 27.34 13.45
C PHE A 344 -8.04 28.39 13.39
N PHE A 345 -8.25 29.45 12.62
CA PHE A 345 -7.46 30.67 12.63
C PHE A 345 -8.36 31.85 12.23
N GLY A 346 -8.54 32.83 13.10
CA GLY A 346 -9.38 33.98 12.80
C GLY A 346 -9.62 34.91 13.99
N GLY A 347 -10.44 35.92 13.73
CA GLY A 347 -10.92 36.90 14.71
C GLY A 347 -12.45 36.90 14.81
N THR A 348 -13.04 38.06 15.08
CA THR A 348 -14.51 38.19 15.23
C THR A 348 -15.26 38.41 13.92
N GLY A 349 -14.53 38.68 12.85
CA GLY A 349 -14.99 38.86 11.48
C GLY A 349 -14.89 37.57 10.66
N SER A 350 -14.98 37.69 9.33
CA SER A 350 -14.81 36.57 8.39
C SER A 350 -13.35 36.43 7.98
N ASP A 351 -12.83 35.21 8.02
CA ASP A 351 -11.42 34.88 7.76
C ASP A 351 -11.31 33.67 6.84
N SER A 352 -10.38 33.70 5.88
CA SER A 352 -10.19 32.64 4.90
C SER A 352 -8.72 32.47 4.55
N ILE A 353 -8.18 31.25 4.68
CA ILE A 353 -6.83 30.91 4.17
C ILE A 353 -6.97 30.55 2.70
N ARG A 354 -6.34 31.33 1.81
CA ARG A 354 -6.33 31.08 0.37
C ARG A 354 -5.16 30.23 -0.08
N ALA A 355 -4.01 30.35 0.59
CA ALA A 355 -2.80 29.62 0.25
C ALA A 355 -1.94 29.27 1.47
N LEU A 356 -1.21 28.16 1.34
CA LEU A 356 -0.34 27.59 2.35
C LEU A 356 1.01 27.21 1.72
N ALA A 357 2.10 27.56 2.41
CA ALA A 357 3.45 27.11 2.09
C ALA A 357 4.17 26.65 3.37
N LEU A 358 5.11 25.70 3.22
CA LEU A 358 5.95 25.23 4.32
C LEU A 358 7.33 25.90 4.25
N ALA A 359 7.78 26.46 5.36
CA ALA A 359 9.15 26.94 5.53
C ALA A 359 10.13 25.77 5.69
N GLY A 360 11.44 26.04 5.58
CA GLY A 360 12.48 25.00 5.65
C GLY A 360 12.53 24.24 6.98
N ASP A 361 11.99 24.81 8.06
CA ASP A 361 11.86 24.18 9.38
C ASP A 361 10.51 23.46 9.59
N GLY A 362 9.64 23.44 8.57
CA GLY A 362 8.29 22.90 8.60
C GLY A 362 7.23 23.86 9.13
N SER A 363 7.58 25.11 9.48
CA SER A 363 6.60 26.12 9.87
C SER A 363 5.63 26.43 8.74
N LEU A 364 4.39 26.73 9.10
CA LEU A 364 3.26 26.83 8.18
C LEU A 364 2.98 28.30 7.91
N VAL A 365 3.32 28.78 6.72
CA VAL A 365 3.09 30.16 6.29
C VAL A 365 1.81 30.21 5.46
N MET A 366 0.85 30.98 5.94
CA MET A 366 -0.49 31.10 5.38
C MET A 366 -0.71 32.52 4.87
N ALA A 367 -1.38 32.64 3.74
CA ALA A 367 -1.90 33.91 3.24
C ALA A 367 -3.39 33.79 2.90
N GLY A 368 -4.10 34.90 3.06
CA GLY A 368 -5.53 34.91 2.82
C GLY A 368 -6.15 36.29 3.01
N VAL A 369 -7.45 36.29 3.25
CA VAL A 369 -8.28 37.49 3.35
C VAL A 369 -9.03 37.52 4.68
N THR A 370 -9.19 38.72 5.23
CA THR A 370 -9.82 38.93 6.55
C THR A 370 -10.61 40.24 6.60
N ASP A 371 -11.78 40.22 7.23
CA ASP A 371 -12.48 41.43 7.71
C ASP A 371 -12.41 41.59 9.25
N SER A 372 -11.66 40.69 9.91
CA SER A 372 -11.44 40.69 11.35
C SER A 372 -10.49 41.80 11.77
N SER A 373 -10.99 42.76 12.55
CA SER A 373 -10.17 43.84 13.15
C SER A 373 -9.28 43.40 14.33
N ASP A 374 -9.43 42.15 14.74
CA ASP A 374 -8.83 41.55 15.92
C ASP A 374 -8.16 40.20 15.63
N LEU A 375 -7.61 40.02 14.41
CA LEU A 375 -6.77 38.87 14.13
C LEU A 375 -5.65 38.78 15.19
N PRO A 376 -5.28 37.56 15.62
CA PRO A 376 -4.19 37.38 16.55
C PRO A 376 -2.88 37.90 15.94
N THR A 377 -2.49 39.13 16.27
CA THR A 377 -1.20 39.70 15.89
C THR A 377 -0.32 39.68 17.13
N LEU A 378 0.68 38.78 17.16
CA LEU A 378 1.57 38.67 18.32
C LEU A 378 2.33 39.98 18.52
N SER A 379 1.90 40.76 19.50
CA SER A 379 2.57 42.01 19.93
C SER A 379 3.48 41.81 21.15
N SER A 380 3.63 40.56 21.63
CA SER A 380 4.35 40.26 22.89
C SER A 380 5.59 39.37 22.78
N ASP A 381 6.05 38.99 21.57
CA ASP A 381 7.25 38.16 21.33
C ASP A 381 8.45 39.02 20.81
N PRO A 382 9.73 38.61 20.94
CA PRO A 382 10.89 39.44 20.61
C PRO A 382 11.20 39.55 19.10
N LEU A 383 10.34 39.01 18.22
CA LEU A 383 10.47 39.04 16.76
C LEU A 383 10.17 40.41 16.11
N GLY A 384 9.64 41.36 16.89
CA GLY A 384 9.37 42.73 16.42
C GLY A 384 7.88 43.05 16.34
N THR A 385 7.54 44.26 15.91
CA THR A 385 6.15 44.63 15.60
C THR A 385 5.82 44.15 14.18
N PRO A 386 4.68 43.48 13.95
CA PRO A 386 4.27 43.10 12.61
C PRO A 386 4.11 44.35 11.72
N PHE A 387 4.24 44.16 10.41
CA PHE A 387 4.25 45.25 9.44
C PHE A 387 3.00 46.16 9.53
N GLN A 388 1.82 45.55 9.56
CA GLN A 388 0.55 46.21 9.86
C GLN A 388 -0.17 45.47 10.99
N THR A 389 -0.58 46.21 12.01
CA THR A 389 -1.22 45.68 13.23
C THR A 389 -2.75 45.78 13.20
N ALA A 390 -3.34 46.33 12.14
CA ALA A 390 -4.77 46.54 11.99
C ALA A 390 -5.13 46.65 10.51
N LEU A 391 -6.39 46.35 10.19
CA LEU A 391 -6.99 46.62 8.89
C LEU A 391 -6.81 48.10 8.50
N ALA A 392 -6.39 48.32 7.27
CA ALA A 392 -6.36 49.62 6.61
C ALA A 392 -7.67 49.90 5.86
N GLY A 393 -8.39 48.86 5.42
CA GLY A 393 -9.66 48.94 4.71
C GLY A 393 -10.79 48.17 5.38
N GLY A 394 -11.82 47.82 4.59
CA GLY A 394 -12.94 46.98 5.04
C GLY A 394 -12.63 45.49 5.01
N THR A 395 -11.64 45.09 4.22
CA THR A 395 -11.19 43.72 4.04
C THR A 395 -9.77 43.78 3.51
N ASP A 396 -8.80 43.21 4.24
CA ASP A 396 -7.41 43.22 3.83
C ASP A 396 -6.88 41.79 3.69
N GLY A 397 -5.72 41.67 3.05
CA GLY A 397 -4.91 40.48 3.12
C GLY A 397 -4.35 40.25 4.53
N PHE A 398 -4.09 39.00 4.89
CA PHE A 398 -3.23 38.66 6.03
C PHE A 398 -2.16 37.66 5.64
N VAL A 399 -1.05 37.70 6.37
CA VAL A 399 0.01 36.68 6.35
C VAL A 399 0.27 36.23 7.77
N ALA A 400 0.28 34.92 8.00
CA ALA A 400 0.49 34.34 9.33
C ALA A 400 1.39 33.10 9.26
N THR A 401 2.27 32.95 10.25
CA THR A 401 3.16 31.80 10.38
C THR A 401 2.82 31.03 11.65
N LEU A 402 2.43 29.77 11.52
CA LEU A 402 2.22 28.82 12.62
C LEU A 402 3.40 27.86 12.73
N SER A 403 3.62 27.31 13.93
CA SER A 403 4.56 26.20 14.12
C SER A 403 4.13 24.96 13.33
N ALA A 404 5.09 24.09 12.97
CA ALA A 404 4.86 22.86 12.21
C ALA A 404 3.81 21.91 12.83
N ASP A 405 3.64 21.98 14.16
CA ASP A 405 2.68 21.19 14.93
C ASP A 405 1.29 21.86 15.06
N GLY A 406 1.11 23.06 14.52
CA GLY A 406 -0.16 23.80 14.52
C GLY A 406 -0.57 24.36 15.89
N THR A 407 0.36 24.46 16.85
CA THR A 407 0.03 24.82 18.25
C THR A 407 0.35 26.26 18.60
N THR A 408 1.29 26.88 17.90
CA THR A 408 1.85 28.18 18.27
C THR A 408 1.85 29.09 17.06
N LEU A 409 1.17 30.23 17.15
CA LEU A 409 1.38 31.32 16.21
C LEU A 409 2.80 31.88 16.44
N VAL A 410 3.59 31.97 15.39
CA VAL A 410 4.90 32.64 15.40
C VAL A 410 4.69 34.14 15.22
N GLN A 411 3.99 34.53 14.14
CA GLN A 411 3.64 35.92 13.88
C GLN A 411 2.51 36.03 12.85
N ALA A 412 1.76 37.14 12.87
CA ALA A 412 0.82 37.49 11.82
C ALA A 412 0.82 39.00 11.57
N THR A 413 0.54 39.40 10.33
CA THR A 413 0.39 40.80 9.89
C THR A 413 -0.77 40.92 8.93
N TYR A 414 -1.41 42.09 8.92
CA TYR A 414 -2.24 42.51 7.80
C TYR A 414 -1.36 42.96 6.63
N LEU A 415 -1.91 42.95 5.42
CA LEU A 415 -1.34 43.52 4.21
C LEU A 415 -2.43 44.09 3.31
N GLY A 416 -2.63 45.41 3.37
CA GLY A 416 -3.68 46.10 2.61
C GLY A 416 -3.61 47.61 2.69
N GLY A 417 -4.45 48.27 1.89
CA GLY A 417 -4.69 49.70 1.82
C GLY A 417 -6.12 50.06 2.26
N SER A 418 -6.65 51.17 1.77
CA SER A 418 -7.93 51.73 2.26
C SER A 418 -9.20 51.06 1.74
N GLU A 419 -9.09 50.18 0.75
CA GLU A 419 -10.19 49.46 0.10
C GLU A 419 -9.99 47.94 0.26
N ALA A 420 -10.57 47.12 -0.60
CA ALA A 420 -10.47 45.66 -0.49
C ALA A 420 -9.16 45.13 -1.09
N ASP A 421 -8.49 44.26 -0.34
CA ASP A 421 -7.25 43.57 -0.73
C ASP A 421 -7.35 42.07 -0.43
N ASP A 422 -6.94 41.22 -1.39
CA ASP A 422 -7.04 39.75 -1.28
C ASP A 422 -5.69 39.13 -1.65
N LEU A 423 -5.14 38.28 -0.76
CA LEU A 423 -3.92 37.50 -1.00
C LEU A 423 -4.30 36.08 -1.36
N ARG A 424 -3.87 35.62 -2.54
CA ARG A 424 -4.31 34.37 -3.15
C ARG A 424 -3.27 33.28 -3.22
N ALA A 425 -1.98 33.65 -3.21
CA ALA A 425 -0.89 32.70 -3.21
C ALA A 425 0.26 33.15 -2.32
N VAL A 426 0.98 32.17 -1.76
CA VAL A 426 2.15 32.35 -0.91
C VAL A 426 3.24 31.36 -1.27
N ALA A 427 4.49 31.79 -1.22
CA ALA A 427 5.67 30.94 -1.31
C ALA A 427 6.74 31.43 -0.34
N VAL A 428 7.65 30.54 0.07
CA VAL A 428 8.70 30.84 1.05
C VAL A 428 10.05 30.40 0.48
N ASP A 429 11.06 31.25 0.54
CA ASP A 429 12.42 30.88 0.10
C ASP A 429 13.26 30.27 1.22
N GLU A 430 14.47 29.81 0.87
CA GLU A 430 15.44 29.20 1.80
C GLU A 430 15.93 30.14 2.93
N ASN A 431 15.65 31.45 2.84
CA ASN A 431 15.96 32.43 3.88
C ASN A 431 14.70 32.84 4.69
N ASP A 432 13.63 32.06 4.55
CA ASP A 432 12.31 32.29 5.14
C ASP A 432 11.65 33.61 4.70
N VAL A 433 12.07 34.21 3.57
CA VAL A 433 11.38 35.38 3.01
C VAL A 433 10.05 34.91 2.43
N VAL A 434 8.98 35.64 2.78
CA VAL A 434 7.62 35.26 2.41
C VAL A 434 7.15 36.06 1.21
N TYR A 435 6.89 35.39 0.09
CA TYR A 435 6.39 35.99 -1.14
C TYR A 435 4.88 35.78 -1.20
N VAL A 436 4.14 36.84 -1.53
CA VAL A 436 2.69 36.79 -1.67
C VAL A 436 2.24 37.51 -2.93
N THR A 437 1.11 37.05 -3.47
CA THR A 437 0.43 37.69 -4.60
C THR A 437 -1.08 37.59 -4.47
N GLY A 438 -1.79 38.37 -5.27
CA GLY A 438 -3.24 38.52 -5.19
C GLY A 438 -3.69 39.75 -5.96
N ASN A 439 -4.75 40.40 -5.48
CA ASN A 439 -5.32 41.59 -6.12
C ASN A 439 -5.66 42.68 -5.10
N THR A 440 -5.66 43.93 -5.58
CA THR A 440 -5.93 45.12 -4.78
C THR A 440 -6.91 46.07 -5.48
N VAL A 441 -7.89 46.56 -4.72
CA VAL A 441 -8.76 47.68 -5.09
C VAL A 441 -8.38 48.93 -4.27
N SER A 442 -7.19 48.94 -3.65
CA SER A 442 -6.62 50.08 -2.91
C SER A 442 -5.67 50.92 -3.80
N ASP A 443 -5.83 52.25 -3.83
CA ASP A 443 -4.86 53.15 -4.50
C ASP A 443 -3.61 53.37 -3.64
N ASP A 444 -3.72 53.07 -2.34
CA ASP A 444 -2.73 53.25 -1.31
C ASP A 444 -2.22 51.91 -0.74
N PHE A 445 -2.29 50.83 -1.52
CA PHE A 445 -1.64 49.56 -1.17
C PHE A 445 -0.15 49.80 -0.82
N PRO A 446 0.38 49.20 0.25
CA PRO A 446 1.76 49.38 0.65
C PRO A 446 2.75 49.00 -0.47
N THR A 447 3.59 49.94 -0.90
CA THR A 447 4.60 49.71 -1.93
C THR A 447 6.01 49.93 -1.39
N GLN A 448 6.95 49.10 -1.83
CA GLN A 448 8.37 49.15 -1.46
C GLN A 448 9.18 48.63 -2.64
N ALA A 449 10.24 49.34 -3.05
CA ALA A 449 11.06 48.95 -4.22
C ALA A 449 10.23 48.58 -5.47
N ALA A 450 9.10 49.27 -5.68
CA ALA A 450 8.09 48.87 -6.65
C ALA A 450 8.53 49.11 -8.10
N SER A 451 8.32 48.11 -8.96
CA SER A 451 8.42 48.27 -10.41
C SER A 451 7.26 49.10 -10.97
N GLN A 452 6.08 48.96 -10.39
CA GLN A 452 4.90 49.78 -10.61
C GLN A 452 4.37 50.27 -9.26
N ALA A 453 4.46 51.59 -9.05
CA ALA A 453 4.17 52.22 -7.75
C ALA A 453 2.73 52.72 -7.58
N THR A 454 1.91 52.62 -8.62
CA THR A 454 0.52 53.11 -8.64
C THR A 454 -0.37 52.11 -9.34
N ARG A 455 -1.59 51.92 -8.81
CA ARG A 455 -2.63 51.17 -9.50
C ARG A 455 -2.95 51.80 -10.85
N ALA A 456 -3.04 50.97 -11.89
CA ALA A 456 -3.29 51.39 -13.26
C ALA A 456 -4.76 51.26 -13.66
N GLY A 457 -5.48 50.30 -13.08
CA GLY A 457 -6.88 50.01 -13.35
C GLY A 457 -7.80 50.10 -12.12
N GLY A 458 -8.97 49.46 -12.23
CA GLY A 458 -9.96 49.38 -11.15
C GLY A 458 -9.59 48.36 -10.08
N GLN A 459 -8.88 47.31 -10.48
CA GLN A 459 -8.29 46.27 -9.65
C GLN A 459 -6.98 45.87 -10.33
N ASP A 460 -5.86 45.88 -9.62
CA ASP A 460 -4.59 45.39 -10.18
C ASP A 460 -4.14 44.15 -9.41
N ALA A 461 -3.35 43.28 -10.05
CA ALA A 461 -2.62 42.27 -9.33
C ALA A 461 -1.52 42.92 -8.47
N ILE A 462 -1.04 42.20 -7.46
CA ILE A 462 0.08 42.63 -6.62
C ILE A 462 1.11 41.53 -6.49
N VAL A 463 2.38 41.91 -6.31
CA VAL A 463 3.45 40.99 -5.90
C VAL A 463 4.22 41.65 -4.76
N ALA A 464 4.32 40.98 -3.63
CA ALA A 464 5.04 41.46 -2.46
C ALA A 464 5.93 40.37 -1.86
N ALA A 465 7.00 40.80 -1.21
CA ALA A 465 7.88 39.96 -0.41
C ALA A 465 8.05 40.60 0.97
N LEU A 466 7.77 39.84 2.02
CA LEU A 466 7.92 40.24 3.42
C LEU A 466 9.17 39.61 4.02
N THR A 467 9.75 40.28 5.01
CA THR A 467 10.81 39.69 5.82
C THR A 467 10.30 38.45 6.56
N ALA A 468 11.20 37.53 6.92
CA ALA A 468 10.84 36.29 7.62
C ALA A 468 10.08 36.50 8.94
N ASP A 469 10.34 37.62 9.61
CA ASP A 469 9.65 38.04 10.83
C ASP A 469 8.38 38.87 10.55
N LEU A 470 7.90 38.94 9.30
CA LEU A 470 6.72 39.69 8.88
C LEU A 470 6.68 41.16 9.37
N SER A 471 7.82 41.75 9.71
CA SER A 471 7.92 43.10 10.29
C SER A 471 8.09 44.19 9.24
N GLY A 472 8.43 43.82 8.00
CA GLY A 472 8.63 44.75 6.91
C GLY A 472 8.52 44.12 5.52
N LEU A 473 8.47 45.00 4.52
CA LEU A 473 8.50 44.64 3.10
C LEU A 473 9.94 44.65 2.59
N VAL A 474 10.35 43.57 1.91
CA VAL A 474 11.52 43.56 1.03
C VAL A 474 11.18 44.35 -0.23
N TYR A 475 10.06 44.00 -0.87
CA TYR A 475 9.42 44.77 -1.93
C TYR A 475 7.90 44.56 -1.92
N ALA A 476 7.17 45.46 -2.56
CA ALA A 476 5.77 45.32 -2.90
C ALA A 476 5.45 46.22 -4.09
N THR A 477 4.81 45.66 -5.11
CA THR A 477 4.52 46.34 -6.37
C THR A 477 3.13 45.96 -6.87
N TYR A 478 2.45 46.91 -7.49
CA TYR A 478 1.31 46.59 -8.36
C TYR A 478 1.82 45.85 -9.59
N ASP A 479 0.95 45.08 -10.22
CA ASP A 479 1.11 44.47 -11.53
C ASP A 479 -0.22 44.54 -12.27
N GLY A 480 -0.46 45.64 -12.98
CA GLY A 480 -1.72 45.82 -13.68
C GLY A 480 -1.65 46.71 -14.90
N THR A 481 -2.72 46.61 -15.69
CA THR A 481 -2.98 47.32 -16.92
C THR A 481 -4.10 48.34 -16.68
N ALA A 482 -4.77 48.81 -17.74
CA ALA A 482 -5.78 49.86 -17.61
C ALA A 482 -7.15 49.34 -17.11
N LEU A 483 -7.34 48.02 -17.01
CA LEU A 483 -8.59 47.36 -16.64
C LEU A 483 -8.41 46.51 -15.38
N GLU A 484 -9.12 45.39 -15.22
CA GLU A 484 -8.99 44.52 -14.05
C GLU A 484 -7.88 43.49 -14.27
N ASP A 485 -7.00 43.33 -13.29
CA ASP A 485 -5.93 42.34 -13.31
C ASP A 485 -5.91 41.58 -11.99
N GLU A 486 -5.53 40.31 -12.05
CA GLU A 486 -5.53 39.44 -10.88
C GLU A 486 -4.40 38.43 -10.99
N ALA A 487 -3.64 38.25 -9.92
CA ALA A 487 -2.70 37.15 -9.77
C ALA A 487 -3.28 36.08 -8.86
N ARG A 488 -3.26 34.83 -9.31
CA ARG A 488 -3.93 33.70 -8.65
C ARG A 488 -2.96 32.70 -8.04
N ALA A 489 -1.84 32.46 -8.70
CA ALA A 489 -0.85 31.49 -8.24
C ALA A 489 0.58 32.00 -8.40
N MET A 490 1.46 31.48 -7.56
CA MET A 490 2.87 31.82 -7.50
C MET A 490 3.70 30.58 -7.17
N ILE A 491 4.90 30.53 -7.74
CA ILE A 491 5.98 29.61 -7.36
C ILE A 491 7.32 30.36 -7.34
N LEU A 492 8.32 29.80 -6.67
CA LEU A 492 9.70 30.27 -6.74
C LEU A 492 10.51 29.36 -7.66
N ASP A 493 11.28 29.95 -8.57
CA ASP A 493 12.23 29.19 -9.38
C ASP A 493 13.53 28.90 -8.61
N ALA A 494 14.42 28.09 -9.22
CA ALA A 494 15.71 27.72 -8.61
C ALA A 494 16.65 28.91 -8.34
N ALA A 495 16.38 30.10 -8.90
CA ALA A 495 17.11 31.33 -8.60
C ALA A 495 16.45 32.16 -7.48
N GLY A 496 15.33 31.67 -6.92
CA GLY A 496 14.52 32.36 -5.92
C GLY A 496 13.67 33.48 -6.52
N TYR A 497 13.47 33.53 -7.84
CA TYR A 497 12.59 34.52 -8.45
C TYR A 497 11.14 34.02 -8.42
N ALA A 498 10.23 34.92 -8.07
CA ALA A 498 8.81 34.61 -8.06
C ALA A 498 8.27 34.60 -9.49
N ALA A 499 7.71 33.48 -9.93
CA ALA A 499 6.89 33.39 -11.13
C ALA A 499 5.42 33.41 -10.74
N VAL A 500 4.67 34.35 -11.30
CA VAL A 500 3.28 34.65 -10.95
C VAL A 500 2.42 34.46 -12.19
N THR A 501 1.27 33.81 -12.03
CA THR A 501 0.26 33.63 -13.08
C THR A 501 -1.10 34.19 -12.66
N GLY A 502 -1.91 34.54 -13.65
CA GLY A 502 -3.22 35.12 -13.46
C GLY A 502 -3.85 35.55 -14.78
N TYR A 503 -4.60 36.65 -14.76
CA TYR A 503 -5.05 37.32 -15.98
C TYR A 503 -4.80 38.84 -15.93
N HIS A 504 -4.58 39.40 -17.11
CA HIS A 504 -4.70 40.83 -17.36
C HIS A 504 -5.90 41.07 -18.28
N GLU A 505 -6.80 41.98 -17.94
CA GLU A 505 -7.92 42.33 -18.82
C GLU A 505 -7.51 43.36 -19.87
N ASP A 506 -7.80 43.07 -21.14
CA ASP A 506 -7.60 43.96 -22.27
C ASP A 506 -8.95 44.28 -22.95
N ALA A 507 -9.16 45.56 -23.26
CA ALA A 507 -10.42 46.01 -23.83
C ALA A 507 -10.76 45.39 -25.20
N ALA A 508 -9.76 44.92 -25.95
CA ALA A 508 -9.94 44.31 -27.26
C ALA A 508 -10.03 42.79 -27.21
N LYS A 509 -9.40 42.14 -26.22
CA LYS A 509 -9.31 40.67 -26.15
C LYS A 509 -10.07 40.02 -25.00
N GLY A 510 -10.48 40.78 -23.98
CA GLY A 510 -10.97 40.20 -22.74
C GLY A 510 -9.81 39.86 -21.80
N ARG A 511 -9.99 38.86 -20.94
CA ARG A 511 -8.95 38.40 -20.02
C ARG A 511 -7.90 37.58 -20.78
N GLU A 512 -6.63 37.92 -20.60
CA GLU A 512 -5.51 37.16 -21.17
C GLU A 512 -4.68 36.56 -20.04
N ALA A 513 -4.43 35.26 -20.10
CA ALA A 513 -3.58 34.58 -19.15
C ALA A 513 -2.16 35.17 -19.25
N PHE A 514 -1.50 35.38 -18.11
CA PHE A 514 -0.13 35.87 -18.10
C PHE A 514 0.76 35.06 -17.17
N VAL A 515 2.05 35.10 -17.46
CA VAL A 515 3.10 34.72 -16.52
C VAL A 515 4.10 35.87 -16.42
N ARG A 516 4.47 36.24 -15.20
CA ARG A 516 5.51 37.23 -14.93
C ARG A 516 6.51 36.71 -13.92
N ARG A 517 7.80 36.91 -14.22
CA ARG A 517 8.88 36.69 -13.25
C ARG A 517 9.29 37.98 -12.55
N VAL A 518 9.55 37.90 -11.26
CA VAL A 518 9.96 39.02 -10.41
C VAL A 518 11.20 38.63 -9.63
N THR A 519 12.25 39.45 -9.69
CA THR A 519 13.48 39.22 -8.92
C THR A 519 13.22 39.32 -7.42
N THR A 520 14.14 38.78 -6.60
CA THR A 520 14.14 38.94 -5.14
C THR A 520 14.17 40.39 -4.65
N GLY A 521 14.54 41.34 -5.53
CA GLY A 521 14.53 42.79 -5.25
C GLY A 521 13.31 43.54 -5.77
N GLY A 522 12.30 42.86 -6.32
CA GLY A 522 11.06 43.47 -6.82
C GLY A 522 11.11 44.00 -8.26
N ALA A 523 12.22 43.80 -8.98
CA ALA A 523 12.30 44.15 -10.40
C ALA A 523 11.56 43.14 -11.28
N PHE A 524 10.68 43.62 -12.16
CA PHE A 524 10.03 42.81 -13.18
C PHE A 524 11.06 42.30 -14.21
N LEU A 525 10.96 41.01 -14.51
CA LEU A 525 11.72 40.31 -15.53
C LEU A 525 10.83 40.06 -16.76
N THR A 526 10.96 38.87 -17.35
CA THR A 526 10.22 38.44 -18.51
C THR A 526 8.74 38.31 -18.18
N HIS A 527 7.93 38.60 -19.19
CA HIS A 527 6.47 38.56 -19.14
C HIS A 527 5.99 37.93 -20.45
N ALA A 528 5.09 36.98 -20.33
CA ALA A 528 4.34 36.43 -21.43
C ALA A 528 2.85 36.58 -21.14
N SER A 529 2.10 37.11 -22.10
CA SER A 529 0.65 36.99 -22.15
C SER A 529 0.30 36.03 -23.28
N PHE A 530 -0.59 35.09 -23.00
CA PHE A 530 -1.03 34.07 -23.94
C PHE A 530 -2.53 33.83 -23.79
N GLY A 531 -3.14 33.48 -24.90
CA GLY A 531 -4.59 33.48 -25.05
C GLY A 531 -4.98 33.69 -26.51
N GLY A 532 -6.28 33.77 -26.76
CA GLY A 532 -6.90 33.91 -28.06
C GLY A 532 -7.74 35.19 -28.16
N GLN A 533 -8.98 35.06 -28.64
CA GLN A 533 -9.97 36.15 -28.69
C GLN A 533 -11.05 36.06 -27.61
N GLY A 534 -11.06 35.00 -26.81
CA GLY A 534 -11.91 34.82 -25.65
C GLY A 534 -11.17 35.15 -24.35
N ASP A 535 -11.87 34.97 -23.24
CA ASP A 535 -11.27 35.06 -21.91
C ASP A 535 -10.42 33.82 -21.61
N ASP A 536 -9.20 34.08 -21.13
CA ASP A 536 -8.15 33.13 -20.79
C ASP A 536 -7.57 33.49 -19.42
N GLU A 537 -7.56 32.54 -18.49
CA GLU A 537 -7.18 32.77 -17.10
C GLU A 537 -6.18 31.71 -16.63
N GLY A 538 -4.99 32.12 -16.17
CA GLY A 538 -4.02 31.21 -15.54
C GLY A 538 -4.31 31.05 -14.05
N ASN A 539 -4.70 29.84 -13.63
CA ASN A 539 -5.19 29.58 -12.27
C ASN A 539 -4.16 28.93 -11.35
N ALA A 540 -3.27 28.11 -11.92
CA ALA A 540 -2.21 27.44 -11.17
C ALA A 540 -0.93 27.36 -11.98
N ILE A 541 0.20 27.25 -11.29
CA ILE A 541 1.53 27.17 -11.88
C ILE A 541 2.39 26.16 -11.10
N ALA A 542 3.18 25.36 -11.81
CA ALA A 542 4.14 24.40 -11.29
C ALA A 542 5.44 24.44 -12.12
N LEU A 543 6.53 23.92 -11.53
CA LEU A 543 7.78 23.67 -12.25
C LEU A 543 7.86 22.20 -12.66
N ASP A 544 8.30 21.92 -13.88
CA ASP A 544 8.80 20.59 -14.22
C ASP A 544 10.28 20.41 -13.84
N LEU A 545 10.83 19.21 -14.05
CA LEU A 545 12.21 18.88 -13.69
C LEU A 545 13.28 19.74 -14.41
N ASP A 546 12.95 20.28 -15.58
CA ASP A 546 13.83 21.19 -16.33
C ASP A 546 13.71 22.64 -15.85
N GLY A 547 12.81 22.92 -14.90
CA GLY A 547 12.50 24.25 -14.39
C GLY A 547 11.59 25.06 -15.31
N ASN A 548 10.91 24.42 -16.26
CA ASN A 548 9.95 25.09 -17.12
C ASN A 548 8.69 25.43 -16.32
N LEU A 549 8.03 26.51 -16.73
CA LEU A 549 6.85 27.04 -16.06
C LEU A 549 5.61 26.42 -16.71
N CYS A 550 4.95 25.51 -16.00
CA CYS A 550 3.72 24.85 -16.46
C CYS A 550 2.50 25.44 -15.75
N ILE A 551 1.52 25.88 -16.54
CA ILE A 551 0.35 26.64 -16.12
C ILE A 551 -0.89 25.82 -16.46
N ALA A 552 -1.81 25.72 -15.50
CA ALA A 552 -3.18 25.30 -15.75
C ALA A 552 -4.13 26.48 -15.60
N GLY A 553 -5.20 26.45 -16.38
CA GLY A 553 -6.16 27.53 -16.39
C GLY A 553 -7.43 27.19 -17.14
N THR A 554 -8.21 28.22 -17.43
CA THR A 554 -9.49 28.13 -18.13
C THR A 554 -9.45 29.01 -19.37
N THR A 555 -9.96 28.50 -20.49
CA THR A 555 -10.01 29.22 -21.76
C THR A 555 -11.38 29.12 -22.39
N THR A 556 -11.88 30.25 -22.91
CA THR A 556 -13.05 30.32 -23.81
C THR A 556 -12.61 30.59 -25.26
N SER A 557 -11.30 30.70 -25.49
CA SER A 557 -10.70 31.02 -26.78
C SER A 557 -10.71 29.81 -27.69
N THR A 558 -11.37 29.93 -28.85
CA THR A 558 -11.32 28.90 -29.92
C THR A 558 -10.01 28.90 -30.72
N ASP A 559 -9.17 29.91 -30.53
CA ASP A 559 -7.88 30.13 -31.19
C ASP A 559 -6.72 30.19 -30.18
N PHE A 560 -6.84 29.45 -29.07
CA PHE A 560 -5.81 29.36 -28.05
C PHE A 560 -4.47 28.87 -28.64
N PRO A 561 -3.32 29.39 -28.19
CA PRO A 561 -2.03 28.99 -28.72
C PRO A 561 -1.71 27.55 -28.34
N LEU A 562 -1.57 26.68 -29.34
CA LEU A 562 -1.26 25.25 -29.16
C LEU A 562 0.17 24.95 -29.60
N GLU A 563 0.84 24.05 -28.88
CA GLU A 563 2.14 23.49 -29.22
C GLU A 563 2.17 22.03 -28.78
N THR A 564 2.42 21.11 -29.71
CA THR A 564 2.36 19.65 -29.47
C THR A 564 1.11 19.21 -28.66
N PRO A 565 -0.12 19.64 -29.03
CA PRO A 565 -1.29 19.42 -28.20
C PRO A 565 -1.74 17.96 -28.19
N VAL A 566 -2.27 17.52 -27.04
CA VAL A 566 -3.05 16.27 -26.93
C VAL A 566 -4.49 16.52 -27.40
N TYR A 567 -5.07 17.64 -26.98
CA TYR A 567 -6.40 18.12 -27.39
C TYR A 567 -6.26 19.42 -28.18
N TYR A 568 -6.87 19.43 -29.37
CA TYR A 568 -6.59 20.44 -30.40
C TYR A 568 -7.74 21.44 -30.65
N GLN A 569 -8.83 21.35 -29.89
CA GLN A 569 -9.97 22.26 -30.05
C GLN A 569 -10.75 22.39 -28.75
N LEU A 570 -11.39 23.55 -28.60
CA LEU A 570 -12.42 23.82 -27.60
C LEU A 570 -13.69 23.03 -27.97
N TRP A 571 -14.16 22.17 -27.07
CA TRP A 571 -15.38 21.38 -27.30
C TRP A 571 -16.59 21.93 -26.51
N GLY A 572 -16.34 22.55 -25.35
CA GLY A 572 -17.31 23.24 -24.50
C GLY A 572 -17.49 24.73 -24.79
N GLY A 573 -18.15 25.43 -23.85
CA GLY A 573 -18.16 26.89 -23.76
C GLY A 573 -16.89 27.45 -23.13
N SER A 574 -16.27 26.68 -22.23
CA SER A 574 -14.90 26.87 -21.73
C SER A 574 -14.24 25.51 -21.49
N ASP A 575 -12.96 25.36 -21.80
CA ASP A 575 -12.20 24.15 -21.45
C ASP A 575 -11.07 24.55 -20.49
N ALA A 576 -10.57 23.59 -19.72
CA ALA A 576 -9.30 23.77 -19.04
C ALA A 576 -8.16 23.78 -20.08
N PHE A 577 -7.00 24.34 -19.74
CA PHE A 577 -5.80 24.24 -20.56
C PHE A 577 -4.58 23.89 -19.73
N MET A 578 -3.57 23.34 -20.38
CA MET A 578 -2.24 23.08 -19.83
C MET A 578 -1.20 23.68 -20.78
N THR A 579 -0.34 24.55 -20.27
CA THR A 579 0.68 25.26 -21.06
C THR A 579 2.01 25.24 -20.33
N CYS A 580 3.09 24.80 -20.97
CA CYS A 580 4.45 24.92 -20.44
C CYS A 580 5.29 25.87 -21.28
N LEU A 581 5.97 26.80 -20.60
CA LEU A 581 6.88 27.80 -21.15
C LEU A 581 8.30 27.52 -20.63
N ASP A 582 9.31 27.85 -21.43
CA ASP A 582 10.68 27.85 -20.94
C ASP A 582 10.85 28.83 -19.75
N PRO A 583 11.90 28.70 -18.91
CA PRO A 583 12.05 29.52 -17.71
C PRO A 583 12.10 31.03 -18.00
N ASP A 584 12.60 31.42 -19.17
CA ASP A 584 12.67 32.82 -19.62
C ASP A 584 11.39 33.30 -20.31
N THR A 585 10.32 32.50 -20.31
CA THR A 585 9.00 32.78 -20.89
C THR A 585 9.07 33.25 -22.35
N SER A 586 10.06 32.78 -23.08
CA SER A 586 10.38 33.17 -24.45
C SER A 586 9.83 32.20 -25.50
N THR A 587 9.59 30.95 -25.09
CA THR A 587 9.22 29.84 -25.96
C THR A 587 8.09 29.03 -25.33
N LEU A 588 7.05 28.77 -26.14
CA LEU A 588 6.00 27.80 -25.84
C LEU A 588 6.53 26.40 -26.11
N LEU A 589 6.60 25.55 -25.07
CA LEU A 589 7.13 24.19 -25.15
C LEU A 589 6.04 23.15 -25.33
N PHE A 590 4.91 23.36 -24.66
CA PHE A 590 3.73 22.51 -24.72
C PHE A 590 2.49 23.37 -24.49
N SER A 591 1.42 23.15 -25.23
CA SER A 591 0.13 23.78 -24.94
C SER A 591 -1.01 22.99 -25.54
N SER A 592 -1.98 22.64 -24.71
CA SER A 592 -3.13 21.82 -25.06
C SER A 592 -4.38 22.32 -24.35
N TYR A 593 -5.53 22.20 -25.00
CA TYR A 593 -6.80 22.16 -24.29
C TYR A 593 -6.87 20.91 -23.40
N CYS A 594 -7.79 20.89 -22.45
CA CYS A 594 -8.10 19.75 -21.60
C CYS A 594 -9.58 19.83 -21.22
N GLY A 595 -10.42 19.03 -21.88
CA GLY A 595 -11.86 19.15 -21.73
C GLY A 595 -12.70 18.20 -22.58
N GLY A 596 -14.01 18.26 -22.36
CA GLY A 596 -15.04 17.48 -23.01
C GLY A 596 -16.11 18.36 -23.66
N LEU A 597 -17.33 17.83 -23.83
CA LEU A 597 -18.43 18.59 -24.47
C LEU A 597 -19.11 19.60 -23.54
N GLY A 598 -18.80 19.55 -22.25
CA GLY A 598 -19.23 20.48 -21.21
C GLY A 598 -18.19 21.58 -20.96
N ASP A 599 -18.40 22.35 -19.90
CA ASP A 599 -17.50 23.39 -19.45
C ASP A 599 -16.51 22.84 -18.41
N GLU A 600 -15.22 23.05 -18.67
CA GLU A 600 -14.14 22.72 -17.76
C GLU A 600 -13.38 23.97 -17.28
N SER A 601 -12.93 23.93 -16.03
CA SER A 601 -12.14 25.01 -15.42
C SER A 601 -10.93 24.44 -14.71
N GLY A 602 -9.73 24.73 -15.21
CA GLY A 602 -8.47 24.25 -14.60
C GLY A 602 -8.24 24.91 -13.25
N ARG A 603 -8.03 24.11 -12.20
CA ARG A 603 -7.88 24.59 -10.80
C ARG A 603 -6.46 24.48 -10.29
N ALA A 604 -5.83 23.33 -10.50
CA ALA A 604 -4.48 23.05 -10.01
C ALA A 604 -3.67 22.26 -11.03
N ILE A 605 -2.34 22.35 -10.93
CA ILE A 605 -1.41 21.61 -11.78
C ILE A 605 -0.26 21.08 -10.94
N ALA A 606 0.18 19.87 -11.25
CA ALA A 606 1.36 19.24 -10.68
C ALA A 606 2.20 18.62 -11.80
N ALA A 607 3.52 18.71 -11.67
CA ALA A 607 4.46 18.06 -12.57
C ALA A 607 5.36 17.13 -11.74
N HIS A 608 5.54 15.91 -12.21
CA HIS A 608 6.44 14.92 -11.62
C HIS A 608 6.99 14.06 -12.76
N GLY A 609 8.32 13.91 -12.84
CA GLY A 609 8.94 13.27 -13.99
C GLY A 609 8.53 13.92 -15.32
N ASP A 610 8.17 13.06 -16.27
CA ASP A 610 7.59 13.47 -17.56
C ASP A 610 6.06 13.67 -17.50
N MET A 611 5.44 13.36 -16.36
CA MET A 611 3.99 13.46 -16.14
C MET A 611 3.60 14.89 -15.76
N LEU A 612 2.58 15.40 -16.46
CA LEU A 612 1.94 16.67 -16.13
C LEU A 612 0.47 16.43 -15.85
N THR A 613 0.04 16.74 -14.63
CA THR A 613 -1.31 16.45 -14.16
C THR A 613 -2.06 17.74 -13.85
N ILE A 614 -3.26 17.88 -14.41
CA ILE A 614 -4.19 18.97 -14.14
C ILE A 614 -5.39 18.44 -13.36
N LEU A 615 -5.78 19.20 -12.35
CA LEU A 615 -7.05 19.05 -11.66
C LEU A 615 -7.97 20.21 -12.09
N ALA A 616 -9.19 19.89 -12.50
CA ALA A 616 -10.17 20.83 -13.03
C ALA A 616 -11.56 20.57 -12.42
N ASP A 617 -12.46 21.54 -12.51
CA ASP A 617 -13.90 21.29 -12.38
C ASP A 617 -14.47 21.01 -13.77
N SER A 618 -15.45 20.11 -13.88
CA SER A 618 -16.00 19.70 -15.17
C SER A 618 -17.48 19.35 -15.07
N ASP A 619 -18.33 19.95 -15.89
CA ASP A 619 -19.73 19.51 -16.06
C ASP A 619 -19.94 18.56 -17.25
N SER A 620 -18.85 18.24 -17.98
CA SER A 620 -18.85 17.24 -19.03
C SER A 620 -19.37 15.90 -18.52
N ILE A 621 -20.47 15.44 -19.11
CA ILE A 621 -21.00 14.08 -18.92
C ILE A 621 -19.95 13.03 -19.29
N ALA A 622 -19.04 13.34 -20.21
CA ALA A 622 -17.87 12.52 -20.48
C ALA A 622 -16.77 13.26 -21.25
N MET A 623 -15.54 12.80 -21.06
CA MET A 623 -14.37 13.26 -21.79
C MET A 623 -14.26 12.58 -23.17
N ASN A 624 -13.92 13.36 -24.20
CA ASN A 624 -13.65 12.83 -25.53
C ASN A 624 -12.15 12.49 -25.69
N LEU A 625 -11.77 11.29 -25.26
CA LEU A 625 -10.38 10.80 -25.29
C LEU A 625 -9.94 10.26 -26.67
N GLY A 626 -10.70 10.54 -27.73
CA GLY A 626 -10.44 10.06 -29.09
C GLY A 626 -11.23 8.81 -29.46
N ALA A 627 -11.18 8.43 -30.74
CA ALA A 627 -12.15 7.55 -31.39
C ALA A 627 -12.23 6.08 -30.89
N ASN A 628 -11.40 5.68 -29.93
CA ASN A 628 -11.32 4.30 -29.42
C ASN A 628 -11.20 4.19 -27.89
N GLU A 629 -11.30 5.29 -27.14
CA GLU A 629 -11.10 5.28 -25.69
C GLU A 629 -12.44 5.32 -24.93
N PRO A 630 -12.53 4.70 -23.73
CA PRO A 630 -13.78 4.65 -22.96
C PRO A 630 -14.22 6.04 -22.49
N PHE A 631 -15.53 6.27 -22.52
CA PHE A 631 -16.18 7.43 -21.94
C PHE A 631 -16.17 7.29 -20.40
N TYR A 632 -15.49 8.17 -19.69
CA TYR A 632 -15.62 8.32 -18.23
C TYR A 632 -16.81 9.23 -17.95
N TRP A 633 -17.74 8.80 -17.08
CA TRP A 633 -19.00 9.51 -16.89
C TRP A 633 -18.95 10.39 -15.63
N ASN A 634 -19.25 11.69 -15.78
CA ASN A 634 -19.57 12.57 -14.64
C ASN A 634 -20.89 12.09 -14.00
N GLN A 635 -20.96 12.16 -12.67
CA GLN A 635 -22.00 11.55 -11.84
C GLN A 635 -23.28 12.40 -11.71
N GLY A 636 -23.30 13.55 -12.40
CA GLY A 636 -24.39 14.51 -12.48
C GLY A 636 -24.08 15.78 -11.70
N GLY A 637 -24.01 16.92 -12.40
CA GLY A 637 -23.54 18.17 -11.81
C GLY A 637 -22.16 18.54 -12.38
N GLN A 638 -21.42 19.37 -11.65
CA GLN A 638 -20.02 19.67 -11.96
C GLN A 638 -19.18 18.85 -10.98
N ASP A 639 -18.25 18.04 -11.48
CA ASP A 639 -17.38 17.15 -10.69
C ASP A 639 -15.91 17.55 -10.86
N ALA A 640 -15.06 17.13 -9.94
CA ALA A 640 -13.62 17.28 -10.09
C ALA A 640 -13.09 16.32 -11.16
N LEU A 641 -12.36 16.85 -12.13
CA LEU A 641 -11.74 16.13 -13.24
C LEU A 641 -10.23 16.12 -13.03
N LEU A 642 -9.62 14.95 -13.08
CA LEU A 642 -8.17 14.79 -13.03
C LEU A 642 -7.69 14.21 -14.36
N VAL A 643 -6.72 14.88 -14.99
CA VAL A 643 -6.13 14.44 -16.26
C VAL A 643 -4.62 14.50 -16.15
N SER A 644 -3.96 13.41 -16.51
CA SER A 644 -2.50 13.34 -16.57
C SER A 644 -2.03 13.09 -17.99
N ILE A 645 -1.01 13.84 -18.40
CA ILE A 645 -0.39 13.80 -19.71
C ILE A 645 1.05 13.33 -19.55
N ASP A 646 1.39 12.23 -20.23
CA ASP A 646 2.74 11.73 -20.38
C ASP A 646 3.44 12.49 -21.51
N ARG A 647 4.55 13.16 -21.17
CA ARG A 647 5.38 13.94 -22.10
C ARG A 647 6.75 13.29 -22.37
N SER A 648 6.92 12.00 -22.07
CA SER A 648 8.18 11.26 -22.26
C SER A 648 8.66 11.25 -23.73
N ASP A 649 7.73 11.32 -24.68
CA ASP A 649 8.01 11.77 -26.05
C ASP A 649 7.43 13.19 -26.26
N PRO A 650 8.24 14.25 -26.13
CA PRO A 650 7.78 15.63 -26.29
C PRO A 650 7.20 15.92 -27.68
N ALA A 651 7.51 15.12 -28.69
CA ALA A 651 6.95 15.28 -30.03
C ALA A 651 5.55 14.65 -30.17
N LEU A 652 5.19 13.72 -29.29
CA LEU A 652 3.93 12.97 -29.30
C LEU A 652 3.45 12.70 -27.86
N PRO A 653 3.10 13.75 -27.10
CA PRO A 653 2.55 13.56 -25.76
C PRO A 653 1.24 12.77 -25.82
N SER A 654 0.96 12.01 -24.77
CA SER A 654 -0.19 11.12 -24.70
C SER A 654 -0.88 11.19 -23.35
N ILE A 655 -2.12 10.70 -23.28
CA ILE A 655 -2.87 10.67 -22.02
C ILE A 655 -2.31 9.52 -21.18
N GLY A 656 -1.79 9.83 -20.00
CA GLY A 656 -1.40 8.82 -19.02
C GLY A 656 -2.64 8.20 -18.37
N PHE A 657 -3.50 9.05 -17.80
CA PHE A 657 -4.83 8.66 -17.32
C PHE A 657 -5.76 9.87 -17.23
N ALA A 658 -7.06 9.61 -17.13
CA ALA A 658 -8.07 10.62 -16.84
C ALA A 658 -9.19 10.00 -16.00
N THR A 659 -9.71 10.74 -15.02
CA THR A 659 -10.80 10.26 -14.16
C THR A 659 -11.60 11.42 -13.56
N PHE A 660 -12.83 11.13 -13.11
CA PHE A 660 -13.69 12.05 -12.38
C PHE A 660 -13.79 11.67 -10.89
N PHE A 661 -13.90 12.67 -10.03
CA PHE A 661 -14.11 12.57 -8.59
C PHE A 661 -15.34 13.40 -8.21
N GLY A 662 -16.35 12.74 -7.68
CA GLY A 662 -17.62 13.33 -7.32
C GLY A 662 -18.66 12.28 -6.95
N GLY A 663 -19.82 12.74 -6.51
CA GLY A 663 -21.06 12.01 -6.31
C GLY A 663 -22.18 12.66 -7.14
N SER A 664 -23.43 12.49 -6.73
CA SER A 664 -24.59 12.90 -7.54
C SER A 664 -24.87 14.42 -7.64
N ALA A 665 -24.11 15.25 -6.94
CA ALA A 665 -24.25 16.69 -6.88
C ALA A 665 -22.93 17.39 -7.25
N THR A 666 -22.90 18.73 -7.18
CA THR A 666 -21.68 19.47 -7.52
C THR A 666 -20.56 19.24 -6.52
N ASP A 667 -19.44 18.73 -7.01
CA ASP A 667 -18.20 18.51 -6.28
C ASP A 667 -17.06 19.23 -7.02
N SER A 668 -16.31 20.05 -6.30
CA SER A 668 -15.33 20.95 -6.90
C SER A 668 -13.91 20.62 -6.45
N ALA A 669 -12.98 20.67 -7.38
CA ALA A 669 -11.56 20.64 -7.16
C ALA A 669 -11.05 21.94 -6.52
N ALA A 670 -10.12 21.83 -5.58
CA ALA A 670 -9.47 23.00 -4.99
C ALA A 670 -7.96 23.00 -5.19
N ALA A 671 -7.27 21.93 -4.79
CA ALA A 671 -5.81 21.89 -4.82
C ALA A 671 -5.29 20.48 -5.13
N LEU A 672 -4.09 20.44 -5.72
CA LEU A 672 -3.36 19.24 -6.08
C LEU A 672 -1.91 19.39 -5.60
N ALA A 673 -1.41 18.38 -4.92
CA ALA A 673 -0.01 18.22 -4.58
C ALA A 673 0.49 16.86 -5.09
N VAL A 674 1.77 16.76 -5.37
CA VAL A 674 2.44 15.51 -5.76
C VAL A 674 3.62 15.30 -4.82
N ASP A 675 3.78 14.09 -4.31
CA ASP A 675 4.95 13.74 -3.51
C ASP A 675 6.15 13.40 -4.41
N ASP A 676 7.31 13.19 -3.78
CA ASP A 676 8.54 12.82 -4.50
C ASP A 676 8.40 11.47 -5.24
N PHE A 677 7.41 10.66 -4.88
CA PHE A 677 7.15 9.34 -5.46
C PHE A 677 6.17 9.38 -6.64
N GLY A 678 5.63 10.54 -6.98
CA GLY A 678 4.61 10.70 -8.01
C GLY A 678 3.18 10.50 -7.50
N THR A 679 2.99 10.19 -6.21
CA THR A 679 1.66 10.04 -5.64
C THR A 679 0.95 11.39 -5.60
N LEU A 680 -0.27 11.42 -6.13
CA LEU A 680 -1.08 12.62 -6.19
C LEU A 680 -1.96 12.71 -4.95
N HIS A 681 -1.92 13.85 -4.28
CA HIS A 681 -2.80 14.20 -3.17
C HIS A 681 -3.68 15.37 -3.60
N LEU A 682 -4.99 15.19 -3.57
CA LEU A 682 -5.94 16.21 -4.00
C LEU A 682 -6.96 16.50 -2.90
N VAL A 683 -7.36 17.76 -2.83
CA VAL A 683 -8.42 18.23 -1.93
C VAL A 683 -9.46 19.01 -2.70
N GLY A 684 -10.69 18.95 -2.22
CA GLY A 684 -11.80 19.63 -2.85
C GLY A 684 -13.01 19.76 -1.94
N ASN A 685 -14.10 20.22 -2.52
CA ASN A 685 -15.36 20.50 -1.84
C ASN A 685 -16.42 19.57 -2.39
N THR A 686 -17.27 19.02 -1.51
CA THR A 686 -18.35 18.13 -1.90
C THR A 686 -19.71 18.61 -1.41
N ASN A 687 -20.67 18.60 -2.32
CA ASN A 687 -22.10 18.76 -1.98
C ASN A 687 -22.88 17.45 -2.10
N SER A 688 -22.16 16.36 -2.35
CA SER A 688 -22.71 15.04 -2.58
C SER A 688 -22.78 14.25 -1.27
N ALA A 689 -23.99 13.92 -0.84
CA ALA A 689 -24.19 13.01 0.29
C ALA A 689 -23.74 11.56 -0.03
N ASP A 690 -23.56 11.27 -1.32
CA ASP A 690 -23.05 10.01 -1.85
C ASP A 690 -21.59 10.12 -2.35
N PHE A 691 -20.84 11.15 -1.92
CA PHE A 691 -19.43 11.28 -2.26
C PHE A 691 -18.66 10.00 -1.85
N PRO A 692 -17.84 9.42 -2.73
CA PRO A 692 -17.13 8.18 -2.44
C PRO A 692 -16.17 8.40 -1.27
N THR A 693 -16.32 7.63 -0.18
CA THR A 693 -15.46 7.70 1.02
C THR A 693 -14.99 6.31 1.44
N THR A 694 -13.71 6.14 1.76
CA THR A 694 -13.11 4.86 2.16
C THR A 694 -13.04 4.64 3.66
N ASP A 695 -13.10 5.70 4.48
CA ASP A 695 -13.05 5.59 5.94
C ASP A 695 -13.96 6.58 6.66
N SER A 696 -14.61 6.13 7.74
CA SER A 696 -15.69 6.86 8.43
C SER A 696 -15.24 7.64 9.67
N LEU A 697 -13.97 8.07 9.73
CA LEU A 697 -13.40 8.81 10.88
C LEU A 697 -14.25 10.03 11.30
N PHE A 698 -14.96 10.66 10.36
CA PHE A 698 -15.85 11.82 10.61
C PHE A 698 -17.32 11.59 10.26
N GLY A 699 -17.73 10.35 9.95
CA GLY A 699 -19.11 10.03 9.54
C GLY A 699 -19.33 10.04 8.02
N SER A 700 -20.59 9.89 7.59
CA SER A 700 -20.97 9.99 6.17
C SER A 700 -20.87 11.45 5.69
N PRO A 701 -20.46 11.69 4.44
CA PRO A 701 -20.36 13.05 3.90
C PRO A 701 -21.67 13.82 4.05
N SER A 702 -21.58 15.05 4.56
CA SER A 702 -22.67 16.03 4.54
C SER A 702 -22.55 16.92 3.31
N THR A 703 -23.66 17.53 2.90
CA THR A 703 -23.62 18.62 1.93
C THR A 703 -22.75 19.77 2.47
N ASP A 704 -21.99 20.44 1.60
CA ASP A 704 -21.07 21.53 1.95
C ASP A 704 -19.83 21.13 2.78
N SER A 705 -19.28 19.93 2.55
CA SER A 705 -18.08 19.43 3.25
C SER A 705 -16.82 19.51 2.38
N VAL A 706 -15.63 19.38 2.98
CA VAL A 706 -14.37 19.22 2.22
C VAL A 706 -14.02 17.73 2.07
N PHE A 707 -13.22 17.39 1.08
CA PHE A 707 -12.68 16.05 0.88
C PHE A 707 -11.18 16.06 0.60
N ALA A 708 -10.53 14.94 0.91
CA ALA A 708 -9.14 14.67 0.56
C ALA A 708 -9.04 13.26 -0.05
N ALA A 709 -8.23 13.12 -1.10
CA ALA A 709 -8.00 11.86 -1.77
C ALA A 709 -6.53 11.68 -2.18
N GLN A 710 -6.08 10.43 -2.23
CA GLN A 710 -4.75 10.08 -2.72
C GLN A 710 -4.85 9.09 -3.87
N ILE A 711 -4.02 9.29 -4.89
CA ILE A 711 -3.94 8.45 -6.08
C ILE A 711 -2.48 8.08 -6.28
N VAL A 712 -2.18 6.80 -6.14
CA VAL A 712 -0.85 6.25 -6.41
C VAL A 712 -0.73 6.04 -7.92
N THR A 713 0.02 6.91 -8.59
CA THR A 713 0.26 6.81 -10.02
C THR A 713 1.57 6.05 -10.27
N SER A 714 1.47 4.72 -10.27
CA SER A 714 2.52 3.76 -10.68
C SER A 714 3.81 3.70 -9.80
N PRO A 715 3.97 2.68 -8.95
CA PRO A 715 5.19 2.50 -8.13
C PRO A 715 6.47 2.12 -8.90
N LEU A 716 6.44 2.05 -10.24
CA LEU A 716 7.50 1.43 -11.03
C LEU A 716 8.67 2.35 -11.41
N GLU A 717 8.53 3.68 -11.35
CA GLU A 717 9.59 4.64 -11.72
C GLU A 717 10.84 4.50 -10.82
N HIS A 718 10.62 4.08 -9.58
CA HIS A 718 11.64 3.77 -8.58
C HIS A 718 12.22 2.34 -8.73
N GLY A 719 11.67 1.53 -9.63
CA GLY A 719 12.23 0.26 -10.07
C GLY A 719 12.00 -0.95 -9.16
N GLN A 720 12.17 -2.13 -9.74
CA GLN A 720 12.05 -3.43 -9.11
C GLN A 720 13.42 -4.06 -8.84
N ILE A 721 13.71 -4.42 -7.60
CA ILE A 721 14.97 -5.00 -7.17
C ILE A 721 14.84 -6.53 -7.15
N VAL A 722 15.71 -7.21 -7.91
CA VAL A 722 15.70 -8.67 -8.12
C VAL A 722 17.11 -9.26 -8.11
N PHE A 723 17.26 -10.54 -7.81
CA PHE A 723 18.50 -11.25 -8.14
C PHE A 723 18.63 -11.38 -9.66
N HIS A 724 19.85 -11.18 -10.17
CA HIS A 724 20.13 -11.35 -11.60
C HIS A 724 19.80 -12.76 -12.11
N ASP A 725 20.14 -13.77 -11.31
CA ASP A 725 19.86 -15.17 -11.57
C ASP A 725 19.24 -15.82 -10.33
N PRO A 726 18.25 -16.73 -10.50
CA PRO A 726 17.70 -17.50 -9.38
C PRO A 726 18.62 -18.65 -8.92
N TYR A 727 19.67 -18.97 -9.70
CA TYR A 727 20.62 -20.05 -9.39
C TYR A 727 22.06 -19.64 -9.64
N TYR A 728 22.86 -19.63 -8.58
CA TYR A 728 24.30 -19.43 -8.59
C TYR A 728 25.04 -20.73 -8.29
N SER A 729 26.20 -20.91 -8.92
CA SER A 729 27.05 -22.08 -8.70
C SER A 729 28.51 -21.63 -8.54
N THR A 730 29.24 -22.28 -7.64
CA THR A 730 30.65 -21.94 -7.36
C THR A 730 31.42 -23.10 -6.70
N PRO A 731 32.74 -23.22 -6.97
CA PRO A 731 33.63 -24.00 -6.11
C PRO A 731 33.83 -23.35 -4.73
N PRO A 732 34.26 -24.12 -3.71
CA PRO A 732 34.48 -23.64 -2.34
C PRO A 732 35.76 -22.78 -2.15
N ASP A 733 36.31 -22.18 -3.19
CA ASP A 733 37.51 -21.34 -3.11
C ASP A 733 37.22 -19.84 -3.38
N ALA A 734 37.26 -19.08 -2.28
CA ALA A 734 37.33 -17.62 -2.20
C ALA A 734 36.17 -16.84 -2.86
N THR A 735 35.22 -16.45 -2.00
CA THR A 735 34.21 -15.38 -2.19
C THR A 735 33.40 -15.39 -3.50
N LYS A 736 32.10 -15.69 -3.39
CA LYS A 736 31.15 -15.56 -4.50
C LYS A 736 30.51 -14.17 -4.53
N ARG A 737 30.73 -13.41 -5.60
CA ARG A 737 29.99 -12.18 -5.88
C ARG A 737 28.59 -12.48 -6.42
N ILE A 738 27.58 -11.89 -5.80
CA ILE A 738 26.17 -11.98 -6.15
C ILE A 738 25.74 -10.66 -6.79
N ARG A 739 25.00 -10.75 -7.89
CA ARG A 739 24.49 -9.59 -8.63
C ARG A 739 23.01 -9.40 -8.31
N VAL A 740 22.64 -8.16 -8.01
CA VAL A 740 21.27 -7.71 -7.81
C VAL A 740 21.00 -6.60 -8.83
N ASP A 741 19.92 -6.75 -9.58
CA ASP A 741 19.50 -5.78 -10.59
C ASP A 741 18.32 -4.97 -10.06
N ARG A 742 18.28 -3.70 -10.44
CA ARG A 742 17.13 -2.79 -10.30
C ARG A 742 16.59 -2.55 -11.71
N LEU A 743 15.40 -3.07 -11.97
CA LEU A 743 14.74 -3.14 -13.27
C LEU A 743 13.55 -2.17 -13.33
N GLN A 744 13.08 -1.82 -14.53
CA GLN A 744 11.83 -1.07 -14.73
C GLN A 744 11.76 0.34 -14.12
N GLY A 745 12.84 0.84 -13.50
CA GLY A 745 12.97 2.20 -12.96
C GLY A 745 14.30 2.36 -12.23
N THR A 746 14.87 3.57 -12.26
CA THR A 746 16.12 3.88 -11.52
C THR A 746 16.07 5.26 -10.87
N GLU A 747 14.88 5.84 -10.79
CA GLU A 747 14.66 7.17 -10.24
C GLU A 747 14.78 7.15 -8.72
N GLY A 748 15.46 8.15 -8.15
CA GLY A 748 15.76 8.21 -6.73
C GLY A 748 16.82 7.19 -6.26
N GLU A 749 17.40 7.45 -5.08
CA GLU A 749 18.23 6.47 -4.37
C GLU A 749 17.33 5.38 -3.78
N ALA A 750 17.66 4.11 -4.03
CA ALA A 750 16.96 2.97 -3.44
C ALA A 750 17.91 2.09 -2.64
N THR A 751 17.42 1.47 -1.57
CA THR A 751 18.19 0.47 -0.84
C THR A 751 17.44 -0.85 -0.77
N VAL A 752 18.16 -1.94 -0.53
CA VAL A 752 17.59 -3.27 -0.28
C VAL A 752 18.46 -4.02 0.73
N GLU A 753 17.86 -4.68 1.70
CA GLU A 753 18.58 -5.58 2.58
C GLU A 753 18.76 -6.96 1.95
N TYR A 754 19.87 -7.62 2.28
CA TYR A 754 20.14 -8.98 1.84
C TYR A 754 20.65 -9.85 2.99
N THR A 755 20.39 -11.16 2.89
CA THR A 755 20.89 -12.14 3.84
C THR A 755 21.11 -13.53 3.22
N THR A 756 22.03 -14.29 3.80
CA THR A 756 22.26 -15.72 3.49
C THR A 756 21.54 -16.62 4.49
N VAL A 757 20.86 -17.66 4.03
CA VAL A 757 20.10 -18.61 4.85
C VAL A 757 20.57 -20.05 4.62
N ASP A 758 20.72 -20.79 5.72
CA ASP A 758 21.07 -22.20 5.68
C ASP A 758 20.03 -23.04 4.94
N PHE A 759 20.52 -24.00 4.17
CA PHE A 759 19.67 -25.03 3.57
C PHE A 759 20.33 -26.41 3.67
N ILE A 760 21.04 -26.84 2.63
CA ILE A 760 21.91 -28.03 2.69
C ILE A 760 23.30 -27.63 3.19
N ALA A 761 23.76 -26.44 2.79
CA ALA A 761 24.94 -25.80 3.34
C ALA A 761 24.60 -25.15 4.68
N TRP A 762 25.47 -25.37 5.66
CA TRP A 762 25.44 -24.74 6.98
C TRP A 762 26.48 -23.64 7.11
N HIS A 763 26.06 -22.53 7.70
CA HIS A 763 26.95 -21.45 8.11
C HIS A 763 28.03 -21.93 9.08
N ASP A 764 29.15 -21.22 9.09
CA ASP A 764 30.38 -21.51 9.86
C ASP A 764 31.05 -22.86 9.52
N VAL A 765 30.47 -23.63 8.60
CA VAL A 765 31.04 -24.86 8.05
C VAL A 765 31.35 -24.71 6.57
N HIS A 766 30.42 -24.12 5.79
CA HIS A 766 30.54 -24.01 4.33
C HIS A 766 30.66 -22.56 3.85
N TYR A 767 30.09 -21.62 4.59
CA TYR A 767 30.10 -20.19 4.26
C TYR A 767 30.01 -19.35 5.53
N VAL A 768 30.40 -18.09 5.46
CA VAL A 768 30.24 -17.11 6.53
C VAL A 768 28.88 -16.43 6.34
N PRO A 769 27.99 -16.38 7.37
CA PRO A 769 26.75 -15.63 7.30
C PRO A 769 27.01 -14.20 6.82
N THR A 770 26.35 -13.81 5.73
CA THR A 770 26.50 -12.49 5.14
C THR A 770 25.14 -11.81 5.15
N THR A 771 25.09 -10.61 5.72
CA THR A 771 23.92 -9.73 5.73
C THR A 771 24.40 -8.29 5.56
N GLY A 772 23.60 -7.46 4.92
CA GLY A 772 23.87 -6.04 4.79
C GLY A 772 22.81 -5.34 3.96
N THR A 773 23.07 -4.07 3.65
CA THR A 773 22.22 -3.23 2.81
C THR A 773 22.97 -2.93 1.52
N LEU A 774 22.31 -3.10 0.37
CA LEU A 774 22.76 -2.60 -0.92
C LEU A 774 22.10 -1.26 -1.19
N THR A 775 22.88 -0.29 -1.64
CA THR A 775 22.37 1.01 -2.09
C THR A 775 22.55 1.12 -3.60
N PHE A 776 21.46 1.47 -4.28
CA PHE A 776 21.42 1.89 -5.67
C PHE A 776 21.34 3.41 -5.68
N ALA A 777 22.41 4.08 -6.10
CA ALA A 777 22.36 5.51 -6.36
C ALA A 777 21.36 5.81 -7.49
N GLU A 778 20.95 7.07 -7.62
CA GLU A 778 20.09 7.52 -8.72
C GLU A 778 20.69 7.12 -10.09
N GLY A 779 19.86 6.55 -10.97
CA GLY A 779 20.27 6.01 -12.27
C GLY A 779 21.04 4.69 -12.22
N GLN A 780 21.32 4.13 -11.03
CA GLN A 780 22.04 2.87 -10.88
C GLN A 780 21.09 1.68 -10.95
N SER A 781 21.32 0.79 -11.93
CA SER A 781 20.49 -0.41 -12.16
C SER A 781 21.11 -1.71 -11.66
N VAL A 782 22.33 -1.68 -11.11
CA VAL A 782 23.04 -2.91 -10.69
C VAL A 782 23.85 -2.66 -9.42
N ALA A 783 23.73 -3.58 -8.46
CA ALA A 783 24.54 -3.63 -7.24
C ALA A 783 25.05 -5.05 -6.97
N TYR A 784 26.04 -5.17 -6.08
CA TYR A 784 26.68 -6.44 -5.78
C TYR A 784 26.98 -6.60 -4.29
N PHE A 785 26.84 -7.81 -3.77
CA PHE A 785 27.44 -8.22 -2.50
C PHE A 785 28.24 -9.49 -2.65
N ASP A 786 29.11 -9.75 -1.67
CA ASP A 786 30.08 -10.84 -1.69
C ASP A 786 29.76 -11.83 -0.56
N VAL A 787 29.63 -13.13 -0.89
CA VAL A 787 29.43 -14.22 0.08
C VAL A 787 30.74 -14.97 0.28
N GLU A 788 31.31 -14.92 1.49
CA GLU A 788 32.55 -15.63 1.81
C GLU A 788 32.30 -17.14 2.01
N LEU A 789 33.06 -17.96 1.28
CA LEU A 789 32.97 -19.42 1.33
C LEU A 789 34.13 -19.99 2.13
N LEU A 790 33.83 -20.95 3.00
CA LEU A 790 34.82 -21.58 3.86
C LEU A 790 35.48 -22.76 3.13
N PRO A 791 36.82 -22.87 3.15
CA PRO A 791 37.52 -23.96 2.48
C PRO A 791 37.16 -25.31 3.11
N THR A 792 36.81 -26.28 2.26
CA THR A 792 36.46 -27.64 2.69
C THR A 792 37.46 -28.65 2.14
N SER A 793 37.72 -29.75 2.88
CA SER A 793 38.61 -30.82 2.46
C SER A 793 37.89 -32.03 1.85
N ASP A 794 36.59 -31.90 1.56
CA ASP A 794 35.76 -32.99 1.05
C ASP A 794 35.79 -33.02 -0.48
N ASP A 795 36.43 -34.03 -1.08
CA ASP A 795 36.59 -34.16 -2.53
C ASP A 795 35.25 -34.27 -3.32
N GLU A 796 34.10 -34.41 -2.65
CA GLU A 796 32.75 -34.47 -3.23
C GLU A 796 31.75 -33.55 -2.50
N LEU A 797 32.10 -32.26 -2.33
CA LEU A 797 31.15 -31.27 -1.80
C LEU A 797 30.04 -30.99 -2.85
N ASP A 798 28.77 -31.06 -2.42
CA ASP A 798 27.60 -30.62 -3.20
C ASP A 798 26.50 -30.15 -2.23
N VAL A 799 26.54 -28.86 -1.89
CA VAL A 799 25.67 -28.25 -0.88
C VAL A 799 25.11 -26.93 -1.41
N VAL A 800 23.96 -26.50 -0.89
CA VAL A 800 23.23 -25.30 -1.36
C VAL A 800 22.86 -24.45 -0.16
N LEU A 801 23.09 -23.14 -0.21
CA LEU A 801 22.48 -22.14 0.67
C LEU A 801 21.49 -21.26 -0.12
N ILE A 802 20.63 -20.53 0.59
CA ILE A 802 19.67 -19.59 0.00
C ILE A 802 20.18 -18.15 0.21
N LEU A 803 19.97 -17.31 -0.79
CA LEU A 803 20.19 -15.86 -0.78
C LEU A 803 18.81 -15.20 -0.79
N ARG A 804 18.62 -14.15 0.00
CA ARG A 804 17.36 -13.41 0.07
C ARG A 804 17.59 -11.91 -0.04
N LEU A 805 16.66 -11.23 -0.69
CA LEU A 805 16.47 -9.77 -0.65
C LEU A 805 15.20 -9.46 0.15
N TYR A 806 15.20 -8.39 0.92
CA TYR A 806 14.05 -7.90 1.68
C TYR A 806 14.21 -6.39 2.01
N ASP A 807 13.17 -5.75 2.52
CA ASP A 807 13.16 -4.33 2.93
C ASP A 807 13.75 -3.37 1.87
N ALA A 808 13.16 -3.35 0.67
CA ALA A 808 13.49 -2.35 -0.33
C ALA A 808 12.93 -0.97 0.07
N THR A 809 13.70 0.10 -0.14
CA THR A 809 13.36 1.49 0.23
C THR A 809 13.58 2.45 -0.94
N GLY A 810 13.09 3.69 -0.81
CA GLY A 810 13.25 4.72 -1.85
C GLY A 810 12.34 4.48 -3.04
N GLY A 811 11.08 4.10 -2.78
CA GLY A 811 10.05 3.77 -3.77
C GLY A 811 10.24 2.45 -4.52
N ALA A 812 11.43 1.83 -4.48
CA ALA A 812 11.71 0.59 -5.21
C ALA A 812 11.01 -0.63 -4.59
N MET A 813 10.50 -1.53 -5.43
CA MET A 813 9.78 -2.74 -5.00
C MET A 813 10.64 -4.01 -5.16
N LEU A 814 10.38 -5.05 -4.37
CA LEU A 814 11.01 -6.37 -4.56
C LEU A 814 10.22 -7.19 -5.58
N SER A 815 10.92 -7.84 -6.51
CA SER A 815 10.30 -8.68 -7.54
C SER A 815 11.01 -10.02 -7.70
N ASP A 816 10.40 -10.97 -8.40
CA ASP A 816 10.98 -12.30 -8.58
C ASP A 816 12.14 -12.27 -9.61
N PRO A 817 13.28 -12.93 -9.33
CA PRO A 817 13.56 -13.72 -8.13
C PRO A 817 14.15 -12.87 -6.99
N TRP A 818 13.42 -12.72 -5.88
CA TRP A 818 13.93 -12.12 -4.64
C TRP A 818 14.57 -13.15 -3.69
N GLU A 819 14.48 -14.44 -4.04
CA GLU A 819 15.28 -15.54 -3.49
C GLU A 819 16.13 -16.19 -4.60
N ALA A 820 17.36 -16.56 -4.28
CA ALA A 820 18.23 -17.32 -5.18
C ALA A 820 19.00 -18.42 -4.47
N GLU A 821 19.25 -19.54 -5.14
CA GLU A 821 20.06 -20.64 -4.59
C GLU A 821 21.53 -20.44 -4.92
N LEU A 822 22.44 -20.58 -3.94
CA LEU A 822 23.88 -20.66 -4.18
C LEU A 822 24.40 -22.07 -3.88
N ARG A 823 24.75 -22.78 -4.94
CA ARG A 823 25.33 -24.13 -4.90
C ARG A 823 26.85 -24.08 -4.81
N ILE A 824 27.40 -24.72 -3.77
CA ILE A 824 28.83 -24.91 -3.55
C ILE A 824 29.20 -26.35 -3.95
N HIS A 825 30.09 -26.51 -4.94
CA HIS A 825 30.42 -27.82 -5.48
C HIS A 825 31.88 -27.97 -5.94
N ASN A 826 32.48 -29.15 -5.76
CA ASN A 826 33.88 -29.42 -6.16
C ASN A 826 34.07 -29.91 -7.61
N THR A 827 33.00 -30.32 -8.29
CA THR A 827 33.06 -30.81 -9.68
C THR A 827 32.02 -30.08 -10.55
N PRO A 828 32.35 -29.62 -11.77
CA PRO A 828 31.39 -28.92 -12.62
C PRO A 828 30.15 -29.79 -12.92
N PRO A 829 28.95 -29.20 -13.02
CA PRO A 829 27.71 -29.95 -13.16
C PRO A 829 27.71 -30.82 -14.42
N LEU A 830 27.32 -32.09 -14.28
CA LEU A 830 26.98 -32.93 -15.42
C LEU A 830 25.68 -32.37 -16.04
N ASP A 831 25.72 -32.13 -17.34
CA ASP A 831 24.65 -31.56 -18.15
C ASP A 831 23.27 -32.21 -17.84
N GLY A 832 22.28 -31.38 -17.50
CA GLY A 832 20.87 -31.76 -17.40
C GLY A 832 20.35 -32.14 -16.01
N GLY A 833 20.08 -31.12 -15.18
CA GLY A 833 19.13 -31.08 -14.05
C GLY A 833 18.46 -32.37 -13.56
N GLN A 834 19.21 -33.26 -12.89
CA GLN A 834 18.62 -34.37 -12.13
C GLN A 834 18.93 -34.27 -10.63
N VAL A 835 17.86 -34.07 -9.85
CA VAL A 835 17.81 -34.05 -8.39
C VAL A 835 18.25 -35.40 -7.79
N LEU A 836 19.13 -35.39 -6.78
CA LEU A 836 19.57 -36.58 -6.04
C LEU A 836 18.42 -37.21 -5.24
N ALA A 837 17.95 -38.40 -5.64
CA ALA A 837 16.85 -39.12 -5.00
C ALA A 837 17.31 -40.12 -3.93
N CYS A 838 16.61 -40.24 -2.80
CA CYS A 838 16.85 -41.26 -1.77
C CYS A 838 16.24 -42.63 -2.16
N PRO A 839 16.65 -43.78 -1.57
CA PRO A 839 16.17 -45.10 -2.04
C PRO A 839 14.66 -45.30 -1.84
N ALA A 840 14.08 -44.73 -0.78
CA ALA A 840 12.63 -44.72 -0.60
C ALA A 840 11.93 -43.87 -1.67
N GLY A 841 12.49 -42.70 -2.02
CA GLY A 841 12.00 -41.84 -3.10
C GLY A 841 12.11 -42.48 -4.48
N VAL A 842 13.22 -43.13 -4.80
CA VAL A 842 13.42 -43.89 -6.06
C VAL A 842 12.44 -45.06 -6.19
N VAL A 843 12.07 -45.68 -5.07
CA VAL A 843 11.17 -46.83 -5.03
C VAL A 843 9.70 -46.40 -5.10
N ALA A 844 9.33 -45.32 -4.42
CA ALA A 844 7.94 -44.83 -4.33
C ALA A 844 7.52 -43.91 -5.48
N SER A 845 8.47 -43.17 -6.08
CA SER A 845 8.20 -42.23 -7.17
C SER A 845 7.49 -42.89 -8.36
N GLY A 846 6.43 -42.23 -8.85
CA GLY A 846 5.58 -42.71 -9.95
C GLY A 846 4.75 -43.95 -9.62
N THR A 847 4.45 -44.21 -8.33
CA THR A 847 3.59 -45.35 -7.92
C THR A 847 2.58 -44.97 -6.85
N TRP A 848 1.66 -45.88 -6.55
CA TRP A 848 0.68 -45.73 -5.47
C TRP A 848 1.29 -45.56 -4.06
N LEU A 849 2.59 -45.80 -3.90
CA LEU A 849 3.33 -45.56 -2.64
C LEU A 849 3.84 -44.12 -2.52
N ALA A 850 3.82 -43.30 -3.58
CA ALA A 850 4.33 -41.93 -3.54
C ALA A 850 3.73 -41.08 -2.40
N PRO A 851 2.42 -41.14 -2.10
CA PRO A 851 1.84 -40.33 -1.02
C PRO A 851 2.29 -40.75 0.38
N THR A 852 2.79 -41.99 0.55
CA THR A 852 3.31 -42.46 1.87
C THR A 852 4.71 -41.92 2.17
N LEU A 853 5.34 -41.22 1.22
CA LEU A 853 6.65 -40.61 1.39
C LEU A 853 6.58 -39.33 2.22
N ASP A 854 5.45 -38.62 2.17
CA ASP A 854 5.22 -37.41 2.95
C ASP A 854 4.98 -37.74 4.42
N ASP A 855 4.30 -38.85 4.72
CA ASP A 855 4.18 -39.39 6.09
C ASP A 855 5.55 -39.75 6.68
N ALA A 856 6.45 -40.30 5.86
CA ALA A 856 7.82 -40.62 6.26
C ALA A 856 8.70 -39.38 6.47
N ARG A 857 8.46 -38.31 5.69
CA ARG A 857 9.10 -36.99 5.86
C ARG A 857 8.60 -36.31 7.13
N ALA A 858 7.29 -36.30 7.37
CA ALA A 858 6.71 -35.80 8.62
C ALA A 858 7.23 -36.54 9.86
N LEU A 859 7.40 -37.87 9.80
CA LEU A 859 8.03 -38.64 10.87
C LEU A 859 9.48 -38.18 11.12
N ARG A 860 10.25 -37.99 10.04
CA ARG A 860 11.63 -37.51 10.12
C ARG A 860 11.67 -36.13 10.75
N ASP A 861 10.93 -35.18 10.20
CA ASP A 861 11.05 -33.75 10.52
C ASP A 861 10.47 -33.42 11.90
N ASN A 862 9.32 -34.03 12.25
CA ASN A 862 8.62 -33.68 13.50
C ASN A 862 9.05 -34.53 14.69
N TYR A 863 9.60 -35.74 14.48
CA TYR A 863 9.88 -36.68 15.59
C TYR A 863 11.33 -37.15 15.67
N LEU A 864 12.07 -37.24 14.55
CA LEU A 864 13.47 -37.69 14.58
C LEU A 864 14.45 -36.50 14.62
N MET A 865 14.21 -35.46 13.83
CA MET A 865 15.11 -34.31 13.71
C MET A 865 15.23 -33.44 14.98
N PRO A 866 14.20 -33.28 15.83
CA PRO A 866 14.33 -32.54 17.08
C PRO A 866 15.28 -33.19 18.10
N HIS A 867 15.51 -34.50 18.00
CA HIS A 867 16.31 -35.26 18.96
C HIS A 867 17.71 -35.65 18.43
N PRO A 868 18.79 -35.52 19.23
CA PRO A 868 20.15 -35.84 18.79
C PRO A 868 20.35 -37.28 18.30
N LEU A 869 19.68 -38.24 18.96
CA LEU A 869 19.71 -39.66 18.54
C LEU A 869 18.94 -39.89 17.23
N GLY A 870 17.82 -39.18 17.03
CA GLY A 870 17.07 -39.26 15.78
C GLY A 870 17.86 -38.69 14.61
N ARG A 871 18.59 -37.58 14.81
CA ARG A 871 19.54 -37.03 13.82
C ARG A 871 20.65 -38.02 13.46
N ALA A 872 21.23 -38.72 14.45
CA ALA A 872 22.24 -39.75 14.19
C ALA A 872 21.68 -40.94 13.39
N ILE A 873 20.44 -41.35 13.65
CA ILE A 873 19.77 -42.44 12.93
C ILE A 873 19.45 -42.05 11.48
N VAL A 874 18.95 -40.82 11.26
CA VAL A 874 18.67 -40.29 9.92
C VAL A 874 19.98 -40.13 9.13
N GLY A 875 21.04 -39.61 9.75
CA GLY A 875 22.37 -39.52 9.15
C GLY A 875 22.94 -40.89 8.78
N ALA A 876 22.82 -41.89 9.66
CA ALA A 876 23.21 -43.27 9.36
C ALA A 876 22.39 -43.88 8.20
N TYR A 877 21.10 -43.58 8.11
CA TYR A 877 20.24 -44.05 7.02
C TYR A 877 20.70 -43.53 5.65
N TYR A 878 20.94 -42.23 5.51
CA TYR A 878 21.36 -41.64 4.23
C TYR A 878 22.77 -42.05 3.82
N THR A 879 23.69 -42.17 4.78
CA THR A 879 25.08 -42.61 4.54
C THR A 879 25.16 -44.11 4.19
N THR A 880 24.37 -44.96 4.84
CA THR A 880 24.44 -46.43 4.64
C THR A 880 23.70 -46.90 3.39
N THR A 881 22.71 -46.13 2.89
CA THR A 881 21.84 -46.57 1.80
C THR A 881 22.24 -46.05 0.40
N ARG A 882 23.23 -45.15 0.32
CA ARG A 882 23.74 -44.58 -0.96
C ARG A 882 24.11 -45.63 -2.03
N PRO A 883 24.84 -46.73 -1.73
CA PRO A 883 25.18 -47.75 -2.75
C PRO A 883 23.96 -48.53 -3.26
N ILE A 884 22.89 -48.60 -2.46
CA ILE A 884 21.67 -49.34 -2.78
C ILE A 884 20.80 -48.50 -3.72
N THR A 885 20.76 -47.17 -3.52
CA THR A 885 20.03 -46.21 -4.36
C THR A 885 20.50 -46.24 -5.81
N GLU A 886 21.82 -46.20 -6.02
CA GLU A 886 22.44 -46.27 -7.35
C GLU A 886 22.11 -47.60 -8.06
N HIS A 887 22.11 -48.72 -7.31
CA HIS A 887 21.74 -50.03 -7.83
C HIS A 887 20.23 -50.13 -8.18
N LEU A 888 19.36 -49.46 -7.43
CA LEU A 888 17.91 -49.42 -7.68
C LEU A 888 17.55 -48.58 -8.91
N ILE A 889 18.26 -47.47 -9.13
CA ILE A 889 18.10 -46.63 -10.33
C ILE A 889 18.42 -47.46 -11.58
N ALA A 890 19.55 -48.18 -11.55
CA ALA A 890 20.05 -48.97 -12.68
C ALA A 890 19.24 -50.25 -13.00
N ASN A 891 18.50 -50.84 -12.06
CA ASN A 891 17.83 -52.13 -12.25
C ASN A 891 16.32 -52.13 -11.93
N LYS A 892 15.50 -52.28 -12.97
CA LYS A 892 14.02 -52.33 -12.85
C LYS A 892 13.52 -53.50 -12.00
N GLY A 893 14.18 -54.66 -12.03
CA GLY A 893 13.80 -55.82 -11.21
C GLY A 893 14.09 -55.62 -9.72
N ALA A 894 15.20 -54.95 -9.40
CA ALA A 894 15.55 -54.60 -8.03
C ALA A 894 14.55 -53.61 -7.41
N ARG A 895 14.03 -52.66 -8.20
CA ARG A 895 12.96 -51.75 -7.77
C ARG A 895 11.68 -52.47 -7.36
N VAL A 896 11.24 -53.48 -8.13
CA VAL A 896 10.02 -54.24 -7.81
C VAL A 896 10.19 -55.05 -6.53
N MET A 897 11.35 -55.68 -6.33
CA MET A 897 11.65 -56.38 -5.07
C MET A 897 11.72 -55.44 -3.87
N ALA A 898 12.36 -54.28 -4.03
CA ALA A 898 12.42 -53.25 -2.99
C ALA A 898 11.02 -52.73 -2.63
N ARG A 899 10.14 -52.53 -3.62
CA ARG A 899 8.72 -52.17 -3.37
C ARG A 899 8.00 -53.20 -2.52
N CYS A 900 8.13 -54.49 -2.82
CA CYS A 900 7.48 -55.54 -2.04
C CYS A 900 7.98 -55.61 -0.58
N LEU A 901 9.24 -55.24 -0.34
CA LEU A 901 9.84 -55.26 1.00
C LEU A 901 9.53 -54.00 1.82
N LEU A 902 9.48 -52.82 1.17
CA LEU A 902 9.24 -51.53 1.84
C LEU A 902 7.77 -51.16 1.97
N ALA A 903 6.88 -51.65 1.08
CA ALA A 903 5.46 -51.32 1.11
C ALA A 903 4.76 -51.57 2.46
N PRO A 904 5.02 -52.69 3.19
CA PRO A 904 4.38 -52.92 4.48
C PRO A 904 4.80 -51.92 5.56
N ALA A 905 6.06 -51.46 5.51
CA ALA A 905 6.58 -50.47 6.46
C ALA A 905 6.03 -49.07 6.19
N LEU A 906 5.98 -48.66 4.92
CA LEU A 906 5.45 -47.36 4.50
C LEU A 906 3.94 -47.25 4.70
N LEU A 907 3.18 -48.30 4.37
CA LEU A 907 1.74 -48.38 4.71
C LEU A 907 1.50 -48.45 6.21
N GLY A 908 2.44 -49.01 6.96
CA GLY A 908 2.41 -49.07 8.43
C GLY A 908 2.44 -47.69 9.09
N LEU A 909 3.17 -46.75 8.50
CA LEU A 909 3.21 -45.35 8.95
C LEU A 909 1.87 -44.65 8.73
N ARG A 910 1.27 -44.85 7.55
CA ARG A 910 0.00 -44.21 7.20
C ARG A 910 -1.22 -44.83 7.89
N TYR A 911 -1.20 -46.15 8.14
CA TYR A 911 -2.31 -46.90 8.73
C TYR A 911 -1.84 -47.73 9.94
N PRO A 912 -1.48 -47.10 11.07
CA PRO A 912 -0.87 -47.79 12.21
C PRO A 912 -1.81 -48.81 12.87
N VAL A 913 -3.10 -48.49 12.98
CA VAL A 913 -4.12 -49.37 13.59
C VAL A 913 -4.39 -50.61 12.75
N LEU A 914 -4.51 -50.45 11.43
CA LEU A 914 -4.72 -51.56 10.49
C LEU A 914 -3.52 -52.52 10.48
N SER A 915 -2.32 -51.95 10.57
CA SER A 915 -1.06 -52.71 10.58
C SER A 915 -0.90 -53.51 11.86
N LEU A 916 -1.28 -52.94 13.01
CA LEU A 916 -1.37 -53.64 14.30
C LEU A 916 -2.37 -54.81 14.26
N LEU A 917 -3.55 -54.59 13.69
CA LEU A 917 -4.57 -55.64 13.53
C LEU A 917 -4.07 -56.79 12.67
N LEU A 918 -3.41 -56.50 11.54
CA LEU A 918 -2.81 -57.51 10.65
C LEU A 918 -1.68 -58.28 11.33
N LEU A 919 -0.86 -57.62 12.14
CA LEU A 919 0.22 -58.25 12.91
C LEU A 919 -0.33 -59.20 13.99
N CYS A 920 -1.39 -58.79 14.69
CA CYS A 920 -2.11 -59.61 15.66
C CYS A 920 -2.75 -60.84 14.99
N LEU A 921 -3.30 -60.68 13.79
CA LEU A 921 -3.88 -61.79 13.02
C LEU A 921 -2.81 -62.78 12.56
N ALA A 922 -1.66 -62.28 12.09
CA ALA A 922 -0.52 -63.11 11.67
C ALA A 922 0.10 -63.89 12.84
N THR A 923 0.28 -63.25 14.00
CA THR A 923 0.80 -63.92 15.21
C THR A 923 -0.21 -64.91 15.78
N GLY A 924 -1.51 -64.62 15.72
CA GLY A 924 -2.58 -65.56 16.06
C GLY A 924 -2.60 -66.80 15.18
N ILE A 925 -2.40 -66.66 13.86
CA ILE A 925 -2.31 -67.80 12.91
C ILE A 925 -1.05 -68.64 13.16
N ILE A 926 0.08 -68.01 13.46
CA ILE A 926 1.34 -68.71 13.76
C ILE A 926 1.22 -69.46 15.11
N GLY A 927 0.65 -68.82 16.14
CA GLY A 927 0.36 -69.46 17.43
C GLY A 927 -0.62 -70.63 17.31
N TRP A 928 -1.65 -70.51 16.46
CA TRP A 928 -2.59 -71.59 16.17
C TRP A 928 -1.94 -72.76 15.40
N ARG A 929 -0.99 -72.48 14.48
CA ARG A 929 -0.20 -73.52 13.79
C ARG A 929 0.82 -74.21 14.69
N MET A 930 1.35 -73.52 15.70
CA MET A 930 2.29 -74.12 16.67
C MET A 930 1.57 -75.00 17.71
N THR A 931 0.37 -74.60 18.16
CA THR A 931 -0.43 -75.39 19.10
C THR A 931 -1.12 -76.60 18.47
N SER A 932 -1.38 -76.58 17.16
CA SER A 932 -1.96 -77.73 16.43
C SER A 932 -0.96 -78.85 16.07
N ARG A 933 0.34 -78.69 16.38
CA ARG A 933 1.37 -79.73 16.18
C ARG A 933 1.58 -80.69 17.35
N ASN A 934 0.98 -80.44 18.52
CA ASN A 934 1.09 -81.29 19.72
C ASN A 934 -0.24 -81.95 20.11
N LYS A 935 -0.83 -82.76 19.22
CA LYS A 935 -1.82 -83.77 19.62
C LYS A 935 -1.21 -85.18 19.48
N PRO A 936 -1.15 -85.98 20.56
CA PRO A 936 -0.62 -87.34 20.49
C PRO A 936 -1.53 -88.26 19.68
N VAL A 937 -0.92 -89.05 18.81
CA VAL A 937 -1.57 -90.07 17.97
C VAL A 937 -2.14 -91.19 18.84
N PRO A 938 -3.44 -91.55 18.73
CA PRO A 938 -3.93 -92.84 19.22
C PRO A 938 -3.82 -93.91 18.13
N LEU A 939 -3.45 -95.11 18.59
CA LEU A 939 -3.13 -96.32 17.85
C LEU A 939 -4.26 -96.82 16.93
N ARG A 940 -3.86 -97.30 15.74
CA ARG A 940 -4.66 -98.15 14.85
C ARG A 940 -5.13 -99.42 15.57
N GLN A 941 -6.44 -99.68 15.57
CA GLN A 941 -6.96 -101.05 15.53
C GLN A 941 -7.55 -101.35 14.15
N ARG A 942 -7.03 -102.42 13.54
CA ARG A 942 -7.64 -103.12 12.40
C ARG A 942 -8.78 -103.99 12.92
N SER A 943 -9.93 -104.00 12.25
CA SER A 943 -10.57 -105.25 11.80
C SER A 943 -11.92 -105.01 11.07
N ALA A 944 -12.07 -105.74 9.96
CA ALA A 944 -13.31 -106.33 9.42
C ALA A 944 -14.45 -105.39 8.94
N GLN A 945 -14.65 -105.30 7.62
CA GLN A 945 -15.66 -106.07 6.86
C GLN A 945 -17.07 -105.44 6.93
N THR A 946 -17.61 -105.00 5.79
CA THR A 946 -18.61 -105.72 4.97
C THR A 946 -19.46 -104.75 4.13
N MET A 947 -19.52 -105.07 2.83
CA MET A 947 -20.54 -104.76 1.81
C MET A 947 -21.76 -103.86 2.13
N LYS A 948 -22.06 -102.93 1.20
CA LYS A 948 -23.21 -102.93 0.25
C LYS A 948 -23.38 -101.49 -0.29
N VAL A 949 -23.13 -101.21 -1.58
CA VAL A 949 -24.01 -101.39 -2.76
C VAL A 949 -25.18 -100.39 -2.82
N LYS A 950 -25.13 -99.55 -3.88
CA LYS A 950 -26.22 -98.87 -4.62
C LYS A 950 -27.02 -97.80 -3.86
N ALA A 951 -27.55 -96.75 -4.48
CA ALA A 951 -27.53 -96.20 -5.84
C ALA A 951 -28.33 -94.89 -5.84
N ARG A 952 -28.20 -94.14 -6.94
CA ARG A 952 -29.13 -93.14 -7.52
C ARG A 952 -29.15 -91.77 -6.83
N ARG A 953 -28.78 -90.67 -7.51
CA ARG A 953 -29.51 -89.94 -8.61
C ARG A 953 -30.86 -89.46 -8.02
N THR A 954 -31.11 -88.17 -7.81
CA THR A 954 -31.28 -87.09 -8.81
C THR A 954 -31.55 -85.75 -8.09
N SER A 955 -31.12 -84.66 -8.72
CA SER A 955 -31.69 -83.28 -8.75
C SER A 955 -32.70 -82.85 -7.66
N LYS A 956 -32.39 -81.77 -6.95
CA LYS A 956 -32.79 -80.39 -7.29
C LYS A 956 -31.94 -79.41 -6.50
#